data_AF-A0A0C1F8K6-F1
#
_entry.id   AF-A0A0C1F8K6-F1
#
_cell.length_a   1.000
_cell.length_b   1.000
_cell.length_c   1.000
_cell.angle_alpha   90.00
_cell.angle_beta   90.00
_cell.angle_gamma   90.00
#
_symmetry.space_group_name_H-M   'P 1'
#
loop_
_entity.id
_entity.type
_entity.pdbx_description
1 polymer ?
#
loop_
_entity_poly.entity_id
_entity_poly.type
_entity_poly.pdbx_seq_one_letter_code
_entity_poly.pdbx_strand_id
1 'polypeptide(L)'
;MKKFLLSCFLALGITSSAQYSYTGDFENPGYNVTTYKQFGGGSQFAGAACNGAFGGRILPTASITQSGYMIDLSTLGQTNNGQKVDFSVSYKKAAGVTGTIQLAYFVYDSVTALWSINYVGTVVTLATGALTTCSTLTATLPSGTFQPGDIVGVGAWFTRSGTANAGIYLDDIIVNQDNTVIAAPACTTITSPADGSTISAGTASMKWSAVPTAVNYKVTVGTTPGGSELYTGTVAGTSLNFTLAKSTMYYAKVVPSNLNGDATGCTGITFTSDANIAYCGGITATSTVYPLSSVSLNGATKTSSAATGAPAYEDFTTTVFNVKSGSTYPLTAIATGLGANVFGMTVFVDWNEDGDFNDANEKYFQDLPLVTGTGTPINLSGSLAVPVGTTVGMKRMRVKYNFNGSTTTLQPALSDACANMTNGQTEDYTLSVTLLTDAPLCATISAPVDGSTTFPANGLITWGAVAEASGYKLYIGTTLGGTDVANGVVVTTTSYQAALTSGVTYYAKVVPYNVIGDATGCTGISFTAAAVLYCLPAPGFAPGSVEPTTNVTIANINNTTSAVVGGTPGYEDFTSIVGTVLTGTDYPISLNANTDGASFYHFFAVFIDWNQDGDFDDAGEKYFTTVPTFVKIQGSNGVTGTPATGTISVPSTAKLGNTRMRVKSAFYASTGPSTDPNLTNFANGCSTVGSSYGQVEDYTLFVKDVTTATVNVDKNKVSVYPNPFKDVLNISDVKGVKSITISDVSGRQVKTMKPSTELQVSDLKTGLYIVNLHMEDGTIKSIKAIKK
;
A
#
# COMPACT_ATOMS: atom_id res chain seq x y z
N MET A 1 -29.12 10.09 -87.69
CA MET A 1 -27.68 10.26 -88.00
C MET A 1 -27.00 10.64 -86.68
N LYS A 2 -25.97 10.01 -86.12
CA LYS A 2 -25.13 8.86 -86.47
C LYS A 2 -24.73 8.17 -85.15
N LYS A 3 -24.68 6.84 -85.19
CA LYS A 3 -24.14 5.92 -84.18
C LYS A 3 -22.62 6.10 -84.04
N PHE A 4 -22.07 5.87 -82.85
CA PHE A 4 -20.79 5.17 -82.70
C PHE A 4 -20.80 4.36 -81.40
N LEU A 5 -20.81 3.03 -81.56
CA LEU A 5 -20.34 2.07 -80.56
C LEU A 5 -18.80 2.12 -80.55
N LEU A 6 -18.18 2.00 -79.36
CA LEU A 6 -16.94 1.24 -79.24
C LEU A 6 -16.87 0.56 -77.86
N SER A 7 -16.97 -0.76 -77.92
CA SER A 7 -16.73 -1.75 -76.88
C SER A 7 -15.24 -2.05 -76.70
N CYS A 8 -14.88 -2.57 -75.52
CA CYS A 8 -13.65 -3.31 -75.18
C CYS A 8 -12.33 -2.54 -75.06
N PHE A 9 -11.94 -2.27 -73.80
CA PHE A 9 -10.59 -2.62 -73.32
C PHE A 9 -10.73 -3.31 -71.96
N LEU A 10 -10.72 -4.64 -72.00
CA LEU A 10 -10.35 -5.49 -70.87
C LEU A 10 -8.89 -5.86 -71.10
N ALA A 11 -8.04 -5.62 -70.10
CA ALA A 11 -6.97 -6.49 -69.62
C ALA A 11 -5.64 -5.77 -69.30
N LEU A 12 -5.12 -6.19 -68.13
CA LEU A 12 -3.73 -6.21 -67.68
C LEU A 12 -3.15 -4.94 -67.03
N GLY A 13 -3.49 -4.79 -65.75
CA GLY A 13 -2.66 -4.18 -64.73
C GLY A 13 -2.61 -5.06 -63.47
N ILE A 14 -2.35 -6.36 -63.61
CA ILE A 14 -1.71 -7.17 -62.55
C ILE A 14 -0.22 -6.85 -62.77
N THR A 15 0.54 -6.29 -61.83
CA THR A 15 1.05 -6.97 -60.65
C THR A 15 1.54 -5.95 -59.62
N SER A 16 0.94 -5.90 -58.44
CA SER A 16 1.67 -5.56 -57.21
C SER A 16 1.69 -6.82 -56.37
N SER A 17 2.87 -7.37 -56.12
CA SER A 17 3.09 -8.65 -55.45
C SER A 17 2.57 -8.65 -54.01
N ALA A 18 1.31 -9.04 -53.82
CA ALA A 18 0.67 -9.21 -52.52
C ALA A 18 0.92 -10.61 -51.95
N GLN A 19 2.18 -10.93 -51.70
CA GLN A 19 2.57 -12.12 -50.95
C GLN A 19 4.00 -11.93 -50.43
N TYR A 20 4.26 -12.39 -49.21
CA TYR A 20 5.63 -12.57 -48.79
C TYR A 20 6.27 -13.75 -49.51
N SER A 21 7.36 -13.51 -50.23
CA SER A 21 8.22 -14.57 -50.76
C SER A 21 9.62 -13.99 -50.79
N TYR A 22 10.41 -14.33 -49.79
CA TYR A 22 11.71 -13.72 -49.57
C TYR A 22 12.64 -14.69 -48.85
N THR A 23 13.91 -14.68 -49.27
CA THR A 23 15.00 -15.36 -48.59
C THR A 23 15.96 -14.29 -48.11
N GLY A 24 16.08 -14.15 -46.80
CA GLY A 24 17.15 -13.34 -46.22
C GLY A 24 18.36 -14.21 -45.91
N ASP A 25 19.31 -14.18 -46.83
CA ASP A 25 20.61 -14.87 -46.80
C ASP A 25 21.75 -14.01 -46.21
N PHE A 26 21.46 -12.76 -45.83
CA PHE A 26 22.44 -11.80 -45.31
C PHE A 26 23.55 -11.45 -46.32
N GLU A 27 23.37 -11.63 -47.63
CA GLU A 27 24.43 -11.42 -48.63
C GLU A 27 24.43 -10.03 -49.29
N ASN A 28 23.44 -9.20 -48.98
CA ASN A 28 23.31 -7.87 -49.59
C ASN A 28 24.56 -6.98 -49.34
N PRO A 29 25.04 -6.22 -50.35
CA PRO A 29 26.21 -5.37 -50.21
C PRO A 29 25.96 -4.25 -49.20
N GLY A 30 26.67 -4.31 -48.07
CA GLY A 30 26.42 -3.47 -46.90
C GLY A 30 25.32 -4.05 -46.03
N TYR A 31 25.63 -4.33 -44.77
CA TYR A 31 24.69 -4.95 -43.84
C TYR A 31 23.41 -4.10 -43.67
N ASN A 32 22.28 -4.60 -44.19
CA ASN A 32 21.01 -3.91 -44.17
C ASN A 32 20.32 -4.06 -42.80
N VAL A 33 20.62 -3.14 -41.88
CA VAL A 33 20.01 -3.06 -40.54
C VAL A 33 18.52 -2.67 -40.54
N THR A 34 17.98 -2.25 -41.69
CA THR A 34 16.57 -1.91 -41.84
C THR A 34 15.73 -3.16 -42.01
N THR A 35 16.18 -4.09 -42.84
CA THR A 35 15.53 -5.39 -43.06
C THR A 35 15.91 -6.39 -41.97
N TYR A 36 17.20 -6.49 -41.60
CA TYR A 36 17.65 -7.39 -40.54
C TYR A 36 17.67 -6.66 -39.21
N LYS A 37 16.63 -6.88 -38.41
CA LYS A 37 16.53 -6.31 -37.06
C LYS A 37 17.03 -7.32 -36.04
N GLN A 38 17.75 -6.80 -35.05
CA GLN A 38 18.36 -7.59 -33.98
C GLN A 38 17.92 -7.09 -32.62
N PHE A 39 17.78 -8.02 -31.68
CA PHE A 39 17.41 -7.74 -30.30
C PHE A 39 18.58 -8.10 -29.39
N GLY A 40 19.01 -7.21 -28.49
CA GLY A 40 20.09 -7.51 -27.54
C GLY A 40 21.51 -7.53 -28.14
N GLY A 41 21.70 -7.05 -29.37
CA GLY A 41 23.04 -6.89 -29.97
C GLY A 41 23.51 -8.09 -30.80
N GLY A 42 23.84 -7.82 -32.06
CA GLY A 42 24.32 -8.79 -33.04
C GLY A 42 25.11 -8.11 -34.16
N SER A 43 25.61 -8.91 -35.10
CA SER A 43 26.32 -8.42 -36.30
C SER A 43 26.17 -9.39 -37.46
N GLN A 44 26.34 -8.90 -38.69
CA GLN A 44 26.70 -9.77 -39.82
C GLN A 44 28.10 -10.35 -39.61
N PHE A 45 28.30 -11.62 -39.93
CA PHE A 45 29.58 -12.29 -39.70
C PHE A 45 29.85 -13.38 -40.74
N ALA A 46 31.04 -13.39 -41.31
CA ALA A 46 31.38 -14.36 -42.36
C ALA A 46 31.33 -15.82 -41.89
N GLY A 47 31.77 -16.09 -40.66
CA GLY A 47 31.69 -17.45 -40.08
C GLY A 47 30.28 -17.91 -39.73
N ALA A 48 29.27 -17.04 -39.83
CA ALA A 48 27.88 -17.37 -39.55
C ALA A 48 27.15 -18.04 -40.72
N ALA A 49 27.68 -17.88 -41.94
CA ALA A 49 27.08 -18.40 -43.18
C ALA A 49 26.78 -19.90 -43.11
N CYS A 50 25.54 -20.26 -43.41
CA CYS A 50 25.10 -21.59 -43.77
C CYS A 50 25.27 -21.82 -45.27
N ASN A 51 24.93 -20.79 -46.06
CA ASN A 51 25.21 -20.68 -47.48
C ASN A 51 25.83 -19.30 -47.76
N GLY A 52 26.50 -19.11 -48.90
CA GLY A 52 27.09 -17.81 -49.22
C GLY A 52 28.33 -17.44 -48.39
N ALA A 53 28.51 -16.14 -48.15
CA ALA A 53 29.70 -15.56 -47.53
C ALA A 53 29.44 -14.95 -46.14
N PHE A 54 28.18 -14.69 -45.77
CA PHE A 54 27.79 -14.01 -44.54
C PHE A 54 26.57 -14.66 -43.86
N GLY A 55 26.34 -14.31 -42.60
CA GLY A 55 25.14 -14.71 -41.86
C GLY A 55 24.96 -13.80 -40.63
N GLY A 56 23.79 -13.88 -40.00
CA GLY A 56 23.50 -13.18 -38.75
C GLY A 56 24.18 -13.84 -37.56
N ARG A 57 24.81 -13.05 -36.69
CA ARG A 57 25.46 -13.53 -35.46
C ARG A 57 24.87 -12.85 -34.23
N ILE A 58 24.38 -13.66 -33.30
CA ILE A 58 23.97 -13.30 -31.95
C ILE A 58 25.11 -13.60 -30.98
N LEU A 59 25.48 -12.65 -30.12
CA LEU A 59 26.46 -12.88 -29.05
C LEU A 59 25.78 -12.76 -27.66
N PRO A 60 25.36 -13.88 -27.06
CA PRO A 60 24.87 -13.85 -25.69
C PRO A 60 25.99 -13.52 -24.71
N THR A 61 25.65 -12.74 -23.69
CA THR A 61 26.56 -12.37 -22.59
C THR A 61 25.84 -12.56 -21.25
N ALA A 62 26.52 -12.31 -20.13
CA ALA A 62 25.86 -12.39 -18.81
C ALA A 62 24.72 -11.36 -18.69
N SER A 63 24.84 -10.22 -19.37
CA SER A 63 23.85 -9.14 -19.37
C SER A 63 22.82 -9.25 -20.50
N ILE A 64 23.09 -10.07 -21.52
CA ILE A 64 22.19 -10.34 -22.64
C ILE A 64 21.89 -11.85 -22.62
N THR A 65 20.92 -12.23 -21.80
CA THR A 65 20.49 -13.61 -21.62
C THR A 65 19.43 -14.04 -22.63
N GLN A 66 18.82 -13.09 -23.34
CA GLN A 66 17.84 -13.31 -24.40
C GLN A 66 18.13 -12.38 -25.57
N SER A 67 18.06 -12.91 -26.79
CA SER A 67 18.37 -12.18 -28.01
C SER A 67 17.77 -12.89 -29.21
N GLY A 68 17.58 -12.16 -30.32
CA GLY A 68 17.02 -12.73 -31.53
C GLY A 68 17.34 -11.91 -32.76
N TYR A 69 17.06 -12.50 -33.91
CA TYR A 69 17.05 -11.83 -35.21
C TYR A 69 15.70 -12.00 -35.86
N MET A 70 15.33 -10.99 -36.65
CA MET A 70 14.19 -11.08 -37.55
C MET A 70 14.49 -10.40 -38.89
N ILE A 71 13.75 -10.81 -39.91
CA ILE A 71 13.50 -10.00 -41.08
C ILE A 71 12.24 -9.17 -40.79
N ASP A 72 12.35 -7.85 -40.88
CA ASP A 72 11.20 -6.95 -40.94
C ASP A 72 10.56 -7.06 -42.32
N LEU A 73 9.38 -7.67 -42.38
CA LEU A 73 8.70 -7.95 -43.66
C LEU A 73 8.17 -6.68 -44.31
N SER A 74 7.96 -5.60 -43.54
CA SER A 74 7.46 -4.32 -44.07
C SER A 74 8.45 -3.61 -45.00
N THR A 75 9.73 -3.98 -44.94
CA THR A 75 10.79 -3.34 -45.76
C THR A 75 11.00 -4.02 -47.11
N LEU A 76 10.29 -5.13 -47.38
CA LEU A 76 10.49 -5.95 -48.57
C LEU A 76 9.76 -5.43 -49.82
N GLY A 77 8.92 -4.39 -49.69
CA GLY A 77 8.05 -3.92 -50.78
C GLY A 77 6.95 -4.92 -51.16
N GLN A 78 6.72 -5.93 -50.31
CA GLN A 78 5.65 -6.93 -50.41
C GLN A 78 4.56 -6.59 -49.40
N THR A 79 3.30 -6.92 -49.70
CA THR A 79 2.17 -6.62 -48.80
C THR A 79 1.64 -7.89 -48.14
N ASN A 80 1.41 -7.83 -46.83
CA ASN A 80 0.74 -8.89 -46.08
C ASN A 80 -0.70 -9.10 -46.57
N ASN A 81 -1.02 -10.32 -47.03
CA ASN A 81 -2.37 -10.69 -47.43
C ASN A 81 -3.19 -11.40 -46.33
N GLY A 82 -2.58 -11.59 -45.16
CA GLY A 82 -3.14 -12.24 -43.97
C GLY A 82 -3.32 -13.76 -44.07
N GLN A 83 -2.88 -14.38 -45.17
CA GLN A 83 -2.89 -15.82 -45.32
C GLN A 83 -1.74 -16.49 -44.57
N LYS A 84 -1.85 -17.82 -44.48
CA LYS A 84 -0.85 -18.72 -43.93
C LYS A 84 0.57 -18.33 -44.38
N VAL A 85 1.49 -18.29 -43.43
CA VAL A 85 2.91 -18.03 -43.68
C VAL A 85 3.72 -19.23 -43.23
N ASP A 86 4.48 -19.83 -44.14
CA ASP A 86 5.52 -20.77 -43.81
C ASP A 86 6.85 -20.04 -43.74
N PHE A 87 7.62 -20.26 -42.69
CA PHE A 87 8.96 -19.70 -42.59
C PHE A 87 9.95 -20.66 -41.92
N SER A 88 11.21 -20.46 -42.25
CA SER A 88 12.31 -21.25 -41.72
C SER A 88 13.52 -20.40 -41.41
N VAL A 89 14.34 -20.86 -40.47
CA VAL A 89 15.63 -20.24 -40.15
C VAL A 89 16.68 -21.34 -40.03
N SER A 90 17.75 -21.22 -40.80
CA SER A 90 18.93 -22.06 -40.62
C SER A 90 19.78 -21.51 -39.49
N TYR A 91 20.31 -22.38 -38.64
CA TYR A 91 21.14 -21.99 -37.52
C TYR A 91 22.27 -22.97 -37.27
N LYS A 92 23.35 -22.44 -36.68
CA LYS A 92 24.45 -23.22 -36.10
C LYS A 92 25.01 -22.46 -34.89
N LYS A 93 25.96 -23.04 -34.16
CA LYS A 93 26.47 -22.42 -32.92
C LYS A 93 27.90 -22.81 -32.59
N ALA A 94 28.58 -21.92 -31.87
CA ALA A 94 29.88 -22.21 -31.28
C ALA A 94 29.78 -23.26 -30.14
N ALA A 95 30.92 -23.87 -29.82
CA ALA A 95 31.04 -24.73 -28.64
C ALA A 95 30.76 -23.94 -27.35
N GLY A 96 30.20 -24.62 -26.35
CA GLY A 96 29.90 -24.06 -25.02
C GLY A 96 28.59 -23.26 -24.94
N VAL A 97 28.00 -22.86 -26.06
CA VAL A 97 26.71 -22.14 -26.06
C VAL A 97 25.58 -23.10 -25.75
N THR A 98 24.92 -22.92 -24.60
CA THR A 98 23.75 -23.69 -24.16
C THR A 98 22.57 -22.78 -23.83
N GLY A 99 21.37 -23.32 -24.02
CA GLY A 99 20.12 -22.57 -23.90
C GLY A 99 19.03 -23.21 -24.75
N THR A 100 18.03 -22.42 -25.11
CA THR A 100 16.98 -22.81 -26.05
C THR A 100 16.95 -21.86 -27.24
N ILE A 101 16.70 -22.39 -28.43
CA ILE A 101 16.40 -21.60 -29.62
C ILE A 101 15.04 -22.05 -30.18
N GLN A 102 14.24 -21.10 -30.62
CA GLN A 102 12.94 -21.35 -31.24
C GLN A 102 12.61 -20.26 -32.26
N LEU A 103 11.69 -20.55 -33.17
CA LEU A 103 11.19 -19.54 -34.09
C LEU A 103 10.27 -18.56 -33.36
N ALA A 104 10.27 -17.33 -33.85
CA ALA A 104 9.40 -16.28 -33.35
C ALA A 104 8.89 -15.43 -34.51
N TYR A 105 7.67 -14.94 -34.37
CA TYR A 105 7.16 -13.83 -35.15
C TYR A 105 7.03 -12.60 -34.26
N PHE A 106 7.11 -11.45 -34.89
CA PHE A 106 7.20 -10.17 -34.22
C PHE A 106 6.12 -9.26 -34.80
N VAL A 107 5.37 -8.60 -33.93
CA VAL A 107 4.33 -7.65 -34.34
C VAL A 107 4.66 -6.30 -33.72
N TYR A 108 4.76 -5.28 -34.56
CA TYR A 108 5.06 -3.93 -34.12
C TYR A 108 3.79 -3.22 -33.66
N ASP A 109 3.81 -2.73 -32.43
CA ASP A 109 2.79 -1.83 -31.91
C ASP A 109 3.21 -0.39 -32.13
N SER A 110 2.50 0.29 -33.04
CA SER A 110 2.76 1.70 -33.38
C SER A 110 2.49 2.68 -32.23
N VAL A 111 1.70 2.29 -31.22
CA VAL A 111 1.37 3.15 -30.07
C VAL A 111 2.52 3.14 -29.07
N THR A 112 3.02 1.96 -28.73
CA THR A 112 4.14 1.80 -27.78
C THR A 112 5.51 1.91 -28.45
N ALA A 113 5.56 1.85 -29.78
CA ALA A 113 6.76 1.75 -30.59
C ALA A 113 7.64 0.53 -30.25
N LEU A 114 7.02 -0.55 -29.76
CA LEU A 114 7.69 -1.79 -29.36
C LEU A 114 7.29 -2.97 -30.26
N TRP A 115 8.19 -3.94 -30.35
CA TRP A 115 7.91 -5.22 -30.99
C TRP A 115 7.52 -6.25 -29.94
N SER A 116 6.37 -6.89 -30.13
CA SER A 116 6.03 -8.11 -29.41
C SER A 116 6.87 -9.28 -29.93
N ILE A 117 7.12 -10.28 -29.07
CA ILE A 117 7.86 -11.49 -29.41
C ILE A 117 6.93 -12.67 -29.16
N ASN A 118 6.54 -13.36 -30.23
CA ASN A 118 5.56 -14.44 -30.16
C ASN A 118 6.22 -15.74 -30.66
N TYR A 119 6.39 -16.70 -29.75
CA TYR A 119 7.09 -17.94 -30.04
C TYR A 119 6.22 -18.92 -30.83
N VAL A 120 6.84 -19.64 -31.76
CA VAL A 120 6.14 -20.62 -32.60
C VAL A 120 7.06 -21.78 -32.98
N GLY A 121 6.46 -22.92 -33.27
CA GLY A 121 7.17 -24.13 -33.66
C GLY A 121 7.84 -24.83 -32.48
N THR A 122 8.76 -25.73 -32.78
CA THR A 122 9.42 -26.58 -31.78
C THR A 122 10.55 -25.83 -31.09
N VAL A 123 10.55 -25.88 -29.75
CA VAL A 123 11.67 -25.38 -28.93
C VAL A 123 12.84 -26.37 -29.00
N VAL A 124 14.03 -25.89 -29.36
CA VAL A 124 15.24 -26.72 -29.43
C VAL A 124 16.19 -26.39 -28.29
N THR A 125 16.47 -27.38 -27.45
CA THR A 125 17.48 -27.29 -26.39
C THR A 125 18.88 -27.52 -26.96
N LEU A 126 19.79 -26.59 -26.71
CA LEU A 126 21.16 -26.61 -27.25
C LEU A 126 22.13 -27.28 -26.27
N ALA A 127 22.72 -28.40 -26.70
CA ALA A 127 23.80 -29.08 -25.97
C ALA A 127 25.12 -28.30 -26.03
N THR A 128 26.09 -28.65 -25.17
CA THR A 128 27.38 -27.96 -25.03
C THR A 128 28.29 -28.07 -26.27
N GLY A 129 28.21 -29.14 -27.07
CA GLY A 129 29.02 -29.31 -28.28
C GLY A 129 28.74 -28.26 -29.36
N ALA A 130 29.71 -27.95 -30.22
CA ALA A 130 29.48 -27.05 -31.36
C ALA A 130 28.51 -27.68 -32.38
N LEU A 131 27.74 -26.85 -33.08
CA LEU A 131 27.05 -27.24 -34.31
C LEU A 131 27.79 -26.56 -35.45
N THR A 132 28.52 -27.34 -36.26
CA THR A 132 29.34 -26.85 -37.37
C THR A 132 28.60 -26.89 -38.70
N THR A 133 27.61 -27.78 -38.82
CA THR A 133 26.69 -27.88 -39.95
C THR A 133 25.38 -27.22 -39.55
N CYS A 134 24.73 -26.51 -40.47
CA CYS A 134 23.48 -25.84 -40.16
C CYS A 134 22.31 -26.82 -40.02
N SER A 135 21.48 -26.54 -39.04
CA SER A 135 20.17 -27.16 -38.82
C SER A 135 19.09 -26.14 -39.17
N THR A 136 17.95 -26.60 -39.67
CA THR A 136 16.85 -25.70 -40.03
C THR A 136 15.67 -25.87 -39.08
N LEU A 137 15.21 -24.75 -38.53
CA LEU A 137 13.93 -24.66 -37.84
C LEU A 137 12.86 -24.30 -38.87
N THR A 138 11.66 -24.86 -38.74
CA THR A 138 10.51 -24.54 -39.60
C THR A 138 9.27 -24.30 -38.75
N ALA A 139 8.42 -23.37 -39.18
CA ALA A 139 7.13 -23.11 -38.58
C ALA A 139 6.13 -22.65 -39.63
N THR A 140 4.86 -22.91 -39.32
CA THR A 140 3.71 -22.44 -40.08
C THR A 140 2.86 -21.55 -39.17
N LEU A 141 2.61 -20.32 -39.61
CA LEU A 141 1.61 -19.43 -39.04
C LEU A 141 0.28 -19.64 -39.78
N PRO A 142 -0.83 -19.91 -39.08
CA PRO A 142 -2.15 -20.04 -39.73
C PRO A 142 -2.62 -18.70 -40.34
N SER A 143 -3.56 -18.76 -41.29
CA SER A 143 -4.24 -17.57 -41.80
C SER A 143 -4.88 -16.79 -40.64
N GLY A 144 -4.83 -15.46 -40.71
CA GLY A 144 -5.31 -14.57 -39.65
C GLY A 144 -4.31 -14.29 -38.53
N THR A 145 -3.17 -14.98 -38.46
CA THR A 145 -2.10 -14.62 -37.51
C THR A 145 -1.57 -13.21 -37.77
N PHE A 146 -1.35 -12.86 -39.04
CA PHE A 146 -1.06 -11.49 -39.44
C PHE A 146 -2.32 -10.89 -40.06
N GLN A 147 -2.77 -9.75 -39.57
CA GLN A 147 -3.86 -9.00 -40.19
C GLN A 147 -3.31 -8.09 -41.31
N PRO A 148 -4.03 -7.93 -42.43
CA PRO A 148 -3.60 -7.02 -43.49
C PRO A 148 -3.41 -5.61 -42.96
N GLY A 149 -2.23 -5.03 -43.22
CA GLY A 149 -1.81 -3.74 -42.68
C GLY A 149 -0.88 -3.82 -41.46
N ASP A 150 -0.76 -4.99 -40.81
CA ASP A 150 0.19 -5.17 -39.71
C ASP A 150 1.64 -5.00 -40.18
N ILE A 151 2.46 -4.37 -39.33
CA ILE A 151 3.91 -4.33 -39.48
C ILE A 151 4.49 -5.52 -38.70
N VAL A 152 5.04 -6.49 -39.44
CA VAL A 152 5.41 -7.80 -38.90
C VAL A 152 6.82 -8.22 -39.31
N GLY A 153 7.42 -9.09 -38.49
CA GLY A 153 8.70 -9.72 -38.76
C GLY A 153 8.70 -11.20 -38.41
N VAL A 154 9.63 -11.96 -38.98
CA VAL A 154 9.84 -13.39 -38.66
C VAL A 154 11.32 -13.69 -38.47
N GLY A 155 11.63 -14.62 -37.57
CA GLY A 155 12.99 -15.06 -37.34
C GLY A 155 13.12 -16.02 -36.16
N ALA A 156 14.21 -15.90 -35.41
CA ALA A 156 14.51 -16.83 -34.31
C ALA A 156 14.88 -16.08 -33.03
N TRP A 157 14.51 -16.67 -31.89
CA TRP A 157 14.78 -16.18 -30.56
C TRP A 157 15.58 -17.21 -29.75
N PHE A 158 16.61 -16.72 -29.06
CA PHE A 158 17.50 -17.52 -28.22
C PHE A 158 17.41 -17.08 -26.76
N THR A 159 17.35 -18.06 -25.86
CA THR A 159 17.40 -17.87 -24.41
C THR A 159 18.56 -18.67 -23.83
N ARG A 160 19.47 -17.99 -23.14
CA ARG A 160 20.70 -18.55 -22.60
C ARG A 160 20.48 -19.31 -21.30
N SER A 161 21.12 -20.48 -21.15
CA SER A 161 21.21 -21.21 -19.88
C SER A 161 22.65 -21.45 -19.41
N GLY A 162 23.65 -21.23 -20.27
CA GLY A 162 25.08 -21.44 -19.97
C GLY A 162 25.87 -20.16 -19.73
N THR A 163 27.19 -20.32 -19.57
CA THR A 163 28.13 -19.23 -19.24
C THR A 163 29.10 -18.88 -20.37
N ALA A 164 29.07 -19.59 -21.51
CA ALA A 164 29.92 -19.27 -22.66
C ALA A 164 29.47 -17.99 -23.36
N ASN A 165 30.41 -17.08 -23.62
CA ASN A 165 30.19 -15.84 -24.39
C ASN A 165 30.60 -16.08 -25.85
N ALA A 166 29.85 -16.92 -26.57
CA ALA A 166 30.18 -17.33 -27.94
C ALA A 166 28.94 -17.31 -28.83
N GLY A 167 29.16 -17.25 -30.15
CA GLY A 167 28.12 -16.91 -31.12
C GLY A 167 27.09 -18.00 -31.39
N ILE A 168 25.84 -17.56 -31.56
CA ILE A 168 24.80 -18.28 -32.29
C ILE A 168 24.69 -17.63 -33.66
N TYR A 169 24.61 -18.46 -34.68
CA TYR A 169 24.67 -18.05 -36.07
C TYR A 169 23.36 -18.43 -36.74
N LEU A 170 22.76 -17.47 -37.43
CA LEU A 170 21.50 -17.60 -38.15
C LEU A 170 21.74 -17.22 -39.59
N ASP A 171 21.10 -17.94 -40.49
CA ASP A 171 21.17 -17.68 -41.91
C ASP A 171 19.92 -18.23 -42.61
N ASP A 172 19.75 -17.92 -43.89
CA ASP A 172 18.65 -18.39 -44.73
C ASP A 172 17.28 -18.27 -44.02
N ILE A 173 16.92 -17.06 -43.59
CA ILE A 173 15.57 -16.80 -43.08
C ILE A 173 14.64 -16.73 -44.29
N ILE A 174 13.93 -17.83 -44.54
CA ILE A 174 13.04 -17.98 -45.69
C ILE A 174 11.61 -17.77 -45.20
N VAL A 175 10.84 -16.95 -45.93
CA VAL A 175 9.42 -16.69 -45.65
C VAL A 175 8.61 -16.82 -46.94
N ASN A 176 7.51 -17.56 -46.86
CA ASN A 176 6.55 -17.75 -47.96
C ASN A 176 5.12 -17.65 -47.42
N GLN A 177 4.37 -16.68 -47.93
CA GLN A 177 2.95 -16.49 -47.66
C GLN A 177 2.13 -17.07 -48.81
N ASP A 178 1.07 -17.80 -48.46
CA ASP A 178 0.13 -18.36 -49.43
C ASP A 178 -0.58 -17.24 -50.21
N ASN A 179 -0.78 -17.44 -51.51
CA ASN A 179 -1.39 -16.49 -52.43
C ASN A 179 -2.47 -17.13 -53.30
N THR A 180 -3.00 -18.27 -52.87
CA THR A 180 -4.08 -18.98 -53.59
C THR A 180 -5.44 -18.27 -53.50
N VAL A 181 -5.52 -17.07 -52.94
CA VAL A 181 -6.79 -16.42 -52.58
C VAL A 181 -7.21 -15.36 -53.61
N ILE A 182 -8.08 -15.78 -54.51
CA ILE A 182 -8.62 -14.96 -55.60
C ILE A 182 -10.08 -14.51 -55.39
N ALA A 183 -10.68 -14.86 -54.24
CA ALA A 183 -12.08 -14.56 -53.94
C ALA A 183 -12.32 -14.35 -52.44
N ALA A 184 -13.47 -13.75 -52.11
CA ALA A 184 -13.99 -13.68 -50.75
C ALA A 184 -14.26 -15.10 -50.19
N PRO A 185 -14.16 -15.31 -48.87
CA PRO A 185 -14.32 -16.63 -48.27
C PRO A 185 -15.79 -17.09 -48.31
N ALA A 186 -16.02 -18.40 -48.14
CA ALA A 186 -17.36 -18.95 -47.96
C ALA A 186 -17.92 -18.59 -46.57
N CYS A 187 -19.22 -18.78 -46.35
CA CYS A 187 -19.81 -18.61 -45.02
C CYS A 187 -19.34 -19.71 -44.06
N THR A 188 -19.28 -19.37 -42.76
CA THR A 188 -19.03 -20.32 -41.68
C THR A 188 -20.34 -20.83 -41.07
N THR A 189 -20.24 -21.89 -40.28
CA THR A 189 -21.32 -22.42 -39.45
C THR A 189 -20.98 -22.16 -37.99
N ILE A 190 -21.89 -21.54 -37.24
CA ILE A 190 -21.80 -21.43 -35.79
C ILE A 190 -22.10 -22.81 -35.21
N THR A 191 -21.14 -23.37 -34.46
CA THR A 191 -21.21 -24.73 -33.91
C THR A 191 -21.66 -24.74 -32.44
N SER A 192 -21.56 -23.61 -31.76
CA SER A 192 -22.06 -23.39 -30.41
C SER A 192 -22.34 -21.91 -30.21
N PRO A 193 -23.49 -21.50 -29.65
CA PRO A 193 -24.68 -22.31 -29.39
C PRO A 193 -25.26 -22.89 -30.68
N ALA A 194 -26.06 -23.96 -30.57
CA ALA A 194 -26.79 -24.48 -31.74
C ALA A 194 -28.01 -23.59 -32.06
N ASP A 195 -28.41 -23.53 -33.32
CA ASP A 195 -29.58 -22.74 -33.72
C ASP A 195 -30.87 -23.28 -33.07
N GLY A 196 -31.68 -22.37 -32.52
CA GLY A 196 -32.88 -22.63 -31.74
C GLY A 196 -32.64 -23.23 -30.35
N SER A 197 -31.38 -23.36 -29.92
CA SER A 197 -31.05 -23.94 -28.61
C SER A 197 -31.40 -23.02 -27.44
N THR A 198 -31.58 -23.63 -26.27
CA THR A 198 -31.57 -22.91 -24.98
C THR A 198 -30.29 -23.24 -24.24
N ILE A 199 -29.55 -22.22 -23.81
CA ILE A 199 -28.35 -22.34 -22.97
C ILE A 199 -28.54 -21.55 -21.67
N SER A 200 -27.66 -21.71 -20.70
CA SER A 200 -27.74 -20.91 -19.47
C SER A 200 -27.34 -19.46 -19.69
N ALA A 201 -27.85 -18.57 -18.84
CA ALA A 201 -27.45 -17.17 -18.76
C ALA A 201 -26.04 -17.02 -18.15
N GLY A 202 -25.53 -15.78 -18.14
CA GLY A 202 -24.17 -15.45 -17.75
C GLY A 202 -23.18 -15.61 -18.90
N THR A 203 -21.93 -15.94 -18.57
CA THR A 203 -20.83 -15.99 -19.52
C THR A 203 -20.99 -17.20 -20.45
N ALA A 204 -21.12 -16.91 -21.74
CA ALA A 204 -21.24 -17.89 -22.80
C ALA A 204 -20.10 -17.75 -23.81
N SER A 205 -19.75 -18.88 -24.44
CA SER A 205 -18.77 -18.93 -25.53
C SER A 205 -19.46 -19.35 -26.82
N MET A 206 -19.43 -18.47 -27.82
CA MET A 206 -19.81 -18.81 -29.18
C MET A 206 -18.60 -19.32 -29.95
N LYS A 207 -18.77 -20.37 -30.75
CA LYS A 207 -17.75 -21.01 -31.57
C LYS A 207 -18.28 -21.26 -32.97
N TRP A 208 -17.40 -21.20 -33.96
CA TRP A 208 -17.73 -21.48 -35.37
C TRP A 208 -16.61 -22.25 -36.06
N SER A 209 -16.90 -22.83 -37.21
CA SER A 209 -15.90 -23.54 -38.00
C SER A 209 -14.90 -22.57 -38.65
N ALA A 210 -13.62 -22.92 -38.65
CA ALA A 210 -12.64 -22.18 -39.45
C ALA A 210 -12.99 -22.30 -40.94
N VAL A 211 -12.92 -21.20 -41.68
CA VAL A 211 -13.17 -21.19 -43.13
C VAL A 211 -11.85 -21.01 -43.88
N PRO A 212 -11.54 -21.85 -44.88
CA PRO A 212 -10.37 -21.66 -45.72
C PRO A 212 -10.34 -20.25 -46.32
N THR A 213 -9.16 -19.63 -46.36
CA THR A 213 -8.90 -18.26 -46.86
C THR A 213 -9.47 -17.11 -46.02
N ALA A 214 -10.27 -17.38 -44.98
CA ALA A 214 -10.70 -16.34 -44.05
C ALA A 214 -9.53 -15.91 -43.16
N VAL A 215 -9.38 -14.59 -43.01
CA VAL A 215 -8.32 -13.95 -42.22
C VAL A 215 -8.88 -13.45 -40.88
N ASN A 216 -10.16 -13.09 -40.87
CA ASN A 216 -10.90 -12.72 -39.68
C ASN A 216 -12.41 -12.95 -39.90
N TYR A 217 -13.18 -12.72 -38.84
CA TYR A 217 -14.61 -12.93 -38.80
C TYR A 217 -15.28 -11.69 -38.20
N LYS A 218 -16.22 -11.09 -38.94
CA LYS A 218 -17.11 -10.06 -38.42
C LYS A 218 -18.24 -10.74 -37.66
N VAL A 219 -18.39 -10.41 -36.38
CA VAL A 219 -19.33 -11.04 -35.47
C VAL A 219 -20.30 -10.00 -34.95
N THR A 220 -21.59 -10.31 -35.00
CA THR A 220 -22.65 -9.52 -34.37
C THR A 220 -23.49 -10.38 -33.46
N VAL A 221 -23.78 -9.88 -32.26
CA VAL A 221 -24.69 -10.50 -31.29
C VAL A 221 -25.65 -9.43 -30.79
N GLY A 222 -26.95 -9.74 -30.78
CA GLY A 222 -28.00 -8.86 -30.31
C GLY A 222 -29.22 -9.64 -29.80
N THR A 223 -30.20 -8.94 -29.27
CA THR A 223 -31.49 -9.43 -28.76
C THR A 223 -32.64 -9.19 -29.74
N THR A 224 -32.38 -8.50 -30.85
CA THR A 224 -33.34 -8.26 -31.93
C THR A 224 -32.84 -8.82 -33.26
N PRO A 225 -33.73 -9.17 -34.22
CA PRO A 225 -33.31 -9.63 -35.54
C PRO A 225 -32.38 -8.62 -36.23
N GLY A 226 -31.14 -9.02 -36.51
CA GLY A 226 -30.12 -8.14 -37.10
C GLY A 226 -29.47 -7.16 -36.11
N GLY A 227 -29.82 -7.23 -34.83
CA GLY A 227 -29.20 -6.45 -33.77
C GLY A 227 -27.75 -6.83 -33.52
N SER A 228 -27.01 -5.90 -32.94
CA SER A 228 -25.58 -6.01 -32.64
C SER A 228 -25.22 -5.30 -31.33
N GLU A 229 -26.20 -5.09 -30.46
CA GLU A 229 -26.09 -4.30 -29.24
C GLU A 229 -25.33 -5.01 -28.10
N LEU A 230 -25.21 -6.34 -28.15
CA LEU A 230 -24.33 -7.09 -27.23
C LEU A 230 -22.88 -7.08 -27.73
N TYR A 231 -22.70 -7.29 -29.03
CA TYR A 231 -21.39 -7.30 -29.65
C TYR A 231 -21.45 -6.93 -31.13
N THR A 232 -20.51 -6.10 -31.56
CA THR A 232 -20.16 -5.89 -32.97
C THR A 232 -18.65 -5.72 -33.08
N GLY A 233 -18.00 -6.54 -33.89
CA GLY A 233 -16.55 -6.49 -34.00
C GLY A 233 -15.98 -7.51 -34.97
N THR A 234 -14.67 -7.44 -35.12
CA THR A 234 -13.89 -8.37 -35.95
C THR A 234 -12.95 -9.16 -35.06
N VAL A 235 -12.96 -10.49 -35.20
CA VAL A 235 -12.09 -11.40 -34.45
C VAL A 235 -11.27 -12.26 -35.41
N ALA A 236 -10.00 -12.50 -35.08
CA ALA A 236 -9.13 -13.39 -35.89
C ALA A 236 -9.39 -14.88 -35.60
N GLY A 237 -9.83 -15.21 -34.38
CA GLY A 237 -10.09 -16.57 -33.93
C GLY A 237 -11.47 -17.09 -34.34
N THR A 238 -11.78 -18.32 -33.90
CA THR A 238 -13.05 -19.01 -34.17
C THR A 238 -13.98 -19.10 -32.96
N SER A 239 -13.76 -18.23 -31.97
CA SER A 239 -14.58 -18.16 -30.77
C SER A 239 -14.69 -16.73 -30.24
N LEU A 240 -15.80 -16.44 -29.57
CA LEU A 240 -16.05 -15.19 -28.87
C LEU A 240 -16.77 -15.49 -27.55
N ASN A 241 -16.32 -14.88 -26.45
CA ASN A 241 -17.03 -14.92 -25.18
C ASN A 241 -17.87 -13.63 -25.00
N PHE A 242 -19.04 -13.76 -24.40
CA PHE A 242 -19.94 -12.64 -24.07
C PHE A 242 -20.90 -13.05 -22.94
N THR A 243 -21.52 -12.06 -22.31
CA THR A 243 -22.47 -12.28 -21.21
C THR A 243 -23.91 -12.25 -21.72
N LEU A 244 -24.72 -13.16 -21.20
CA LEU A 244 -26.13 -13.32 -21.51
C LEU A 244 -26.98 -12.94 -20.29
N ALA A 245 -27.90 -11.99 -20.47
CA ALA A 245 -29.00 -11.78 -19.54
C ALA A 245 -29.92 -13.02 -19.50
N LYS A 246 -30.60 -13.25 -18.37
CA LYS A 246 -31.56 -14.36 -18.16
C LYS A 246 -32.77 -14.28 -19.10
N SER A 247 -33.32 -15.45 -19.48
CA SER A 247 -34.61 -15.59 -20.18
C SER A 247 -34.75 -14.71 -21.43
N THR A 248 -33.67 -14.55 -22.18
CA THR A 248 -33.56 -13.60 -23.28
C THR A 248 -33.27 -14.32 -24.60
N MET A 249 -33.92 -13.90 -25.68
CA MET A 249 -33.67 -14.40 -27.03
C MET A 249 -32.53 -13.60 -27.67
N TYR A 250 -31.62 -14.31 -28.34
CA TYR A 250 -30.44 -13.74 -29.00
C TYR A 250 -30.38 -14.12 -30.48
N TYR A 251 -29.78 -13.23 -31.25
CA TYR A 251 -29.48 -13.34 -32.66
C TYR A 251 -27.99 -13.16 -32.83
N ALA A 252 -27.33 -14.15 -33.44
CA ALA A 252 -25.89 -14.10 -33.67
C ALA A 252 -25.58 -14.37 -35.15
N LYS A 253 -24.60 -13.65 -35.69
CA LYS A 253 -24.14 -13.83 -37.06
C LYS A 253 -22.63 -13.69 -37.14
N VAL A 254 -22.02 -14.57 -37.93
CA VAL A 254 -20.58 -14.56 -38.19
C VAL A 254 -20.36 -14.48 -39.71
N VAL A 255 -19.58 -13.50 -40.14
CA VAL A 255 -19.24 -13.26 -41.55
C VAL A 255 -17.73 -13.35 -41.71
N PRO A 256 -17.20 -14.44 -42.28
CA PRO A 256 -15.78 -14.55 -42.61
C PRO A 256 -15.36 -13.46 -43.62
N SER A 257 -14.13 -12.96 -43.49
CA SER A 257 -13.60 -11.89 -44.35
C SER A 257 -12.12 -12.09 -44.68
N ASN A 258 -11.72 -11.58 -45.84
CA ASN A 258 -10.33 -11.49 -46.30
C ASN A 258 -10.13 -10.22 -47.16
N LEU A 259 -8.94 -10.03 -47.74
CA LEU A 259 -8.65 -8.85 -48.58
C LEU A 259 -9.51 -8.73 -49.85
N ASN A 260 -10.11 -9.82 -50.32
CA ASN A 260 -11.01 -9.80 -51.48
C ASN A 260 -12.47 -9.50 -51.10
N GLY A 261 -12.77 -9.37 -49.81
CA GLY A 261 -14.08 -8.95 -49.29
C GLY A 261 -14.68 -9.89 -48.25
N ASP A 262 -15.90 -9.55 -47.84
CA ASP A 262 -16.69 -10.34 -46.89
C ASP A 262 -17.45 -11.47 -47.60
N ALA A 263 -17.62 -12.60 -46.91
CA ALA A 263 -18.52 -13.64 -47.34
C ALA A 263 -19.96 -13.10 -47.51
N THR A 264 -20.62 -13.45 -48.62
CA THR A 264 -21.99 -13.00 -48.91
C THR A 264 -23.01 -14.12 -48.63
N GLY A 265 -24.23 -13.75 -48.25
CA GLY A 265 -25.31 -14.72 -48.02
C GLY A 265 -25.25 -15.47 -46.68
N CYS A 266 -24.38 -15.08 -45.74
CA CYS A 266 -24.27 -15.78 -44.46
C CYS A 266 -25.51 -15.59 -43.59
N THR A 267 -26.05 -16.72 -43.12
CA THR A 267 -27.18 -16.78 -42.20
C THR A 267 -26.70 -16.69 -40.76
N GLY A 268 -27.50 -16.03 -39.92
CA GLY A 268 -27.30 -16.06 -38.47
C GLY A 268 -27.97 -17.28 -37.84
N ILE A 269 -27.77 -17.43 -36.54
CA ILE A 269 -28.54 -18.33 -35.67
C ILE A 269 -29.36 -17.52 -34.68
N THR A 270 -30.34 -18.20 -34.08
CA THR A 270 -31.07 -17.75 -32.90
C THR A 270 -30.81 -18.72 -31.75
N PHE A 271 -30.81 -18.22 -30.52
CA PHE A 271 -30.78 -19.06 -29.32
C PHE A 271 -31.37 -18.29 -28.14
N THR A 272 -31.71 -18.99 -27.06
CA THR A 272 -32.32 -18.37 -25.86
C THR A 272 -31.48 -18.67 -24.63
N SER A 273 -31.34 -17.74 -23.70
CA SER A 273 -30.83 -18.03 -22.36
C SER A 273 -31.96 -18.48 -21.43
N ASP A 274 -31.71 -19.40 -20.51
CA ASP A 274 -32.67 -19.78 -19.48
C ASP A 274 -32.67 -18.81 -18.28
N ALA A 275 -33.41 -19.15 -17.22
CA ALA A 275 -33.47 -18.34 -16.01
C ALA A 275 -32.28 -18.56 -15.05
N ASN A 276 -31.40 -19.53 -15.35
CA ASN A 276 -30.29 -19.94 -14.52
C ASN A 276 -28.99 -19.31 -15.04
N ILE A 277 -28.12 -18.88 -14.13
CA ILE A 277 -26.77 -18.47 -14.49
C ILE A 277 -25.88 -19.71 -14.42
N ALA A 278 -25.16 -20.00 -15.49
CA ALA A 278 -24.14 -21.04 -15.45
C ALA A 278 -22.88 -20.49 -14.78
N TYR A 279 -22.41 -21.24 -13.78
CA TYR A 279 -21.12 -21.02 -13.16
C TYR A 279 -20.22 -22.20 -13.49
N CYS A 280 -18.91 -21.99 -13.41
CA CYS A 280 -17.96 -23.10 -13.43
C CYS A 280 -18.25 -24.06 -12.25
N GLY A 281 -18.68 -25.29 -12.55
CA GLY A 281 -18.98 -26.34 -11.57
C GLY A 281 -18.08 -27.56 -11.74
N GLY A 282 -18.20 -28.54 -10.84
CA GLY A 282 -17.45 -29.81 -10.94
C GLY A 282 -15.97 -29.69 -10.58
N ILE A 283 -15.64 -28.78 -9.65
CA ILE A 283 -14.28 -28.62 -9.14
C ILE A 283 -13.82 -29.94 -8.51
N THR A 284 -12.66 -30.41 -8.94
CA THR A 284 -12.05 -31.65 -8.45
C THR A 284 -10.85 -31.37 -7.57
N ALA A 285 -10.51 -32.33 -6.72
CA ALA A 285 -9.26 -32.37 -5.97
C ALA A 285 -8.43 -33.57 -6.43
N THR A 286 -7.13 -33.35 -6.70
CA THR A 286 -6.22 -34.42 -7.14
C THR A 286 -5.62 -35.22 -5.98
N SER A 287 -5.88 -34.83 -4.73
CA SER A 287 -5.40 -35.45 -3.51
C SER A 287 -6.47 -35.40 -2.41
N THR A 288 -6.12 -35.82 -1.19
CA THR A 288 -7.04 -35.87 -0.05
C THR A 288 -7.59 -34.48 0.27
N VAL A 289 -8.93 -34.39 0.35
CA VAL A 289 -9.66 -33.17 0.70
C VAL A 289 -9.72 -32.99 2.22
N TYR A 290 -9.39 -31.79 2.68
CA TYR A 290 -9.60 -31.34 4.05
C TYR A 290 -10.74 -30.31 4.03
N PRO A 291 -11.92 -30.65 4.57
CA PRO A 291 -13.12 -29.88 4.27
C PRO A 291 -13.31 -28.64 5.14
N LEU A 292 -14.12 -27.72 4.61
CA LEU A 292 -14.92 -26.79 5.40
C LEU A 292 -15.98 -27.60 6.16
N SER A 293 -16.26 -27.18 7.39
CA SER A 293 -17.24 -27.84 8.27
C SER A 293 -18.31 -26.87 8.77
N SER A 294 -18.08 -25.58 8.61
CA SER A 294 -19.03 -24.53 8.96
C SER A 294 -18.72 -23.27 8.16
N VAL A 295 -19.74 -22.62 7.62
CA VAL A 295 -19.70 -21.24 7.10
C VAL A 295 -20.84 -20.47 7.75
N SER A 296 -20.52 -19.33 8.35
CA SER A 296 -21.47 -18.44 9.01
C SER A 296 -21.36 -17.02 8.48
N LEU A 297 -22.50 -16.40 8.22
CA LEU A 297 -22.63 -15.05 7.73
C LEU A 297 -23.95 -14.46 8.25
N ASN A 298 -23.88 -13.24 8.80
CA ASN A 298 -25.04 -12.51 9.32
C ASN A 298 -25.90 -13.33 10.31
N GLY A 299 -25.25 -14.06 11.22
CA GLY A 299 -25.92 -14.85 12.27
C GLY A 299 -26.55 -16.18 11.80
N ALA A 300 -26.58 -16.46 10.49
CA ALA A 300 -26.95 -17.76 9.95
C ALA A 300 -25.70 -18.62 9.74
N THR A 301 -25.81 -19.94 9.95
CA THR A 301 -24.69 -20.88 9.87
C THR A 301 -25.10 -22.15 9.14
N LYS A 302 -24.31 -22.57 8.16
CA LYS A 302 -24.40 -23.88 7.52
C LYS A 302 -23.23 -24.74 7.98
N THR A 303 -23.52 -25.92 8.51
CA THR A 303 -22.52 -26.93 8.85
C THR A 303 -22.45 -28.05 7.80
N SER A 304 -21.27 -28.60 7.61
CA SER A 304 -20.94 -29.70 6.69
C SER A 304 -19.97 -30.68 7.39
N SER A 305 -19.66 -31.79 6.72
CA SER A 305 -18.84 -32.85 7.34
C SER A 305 -17.40 -32.38 7.55
N ALA A 306 -16.87 -32.53 8.77
CA ALA A 306 -15.45 -32.29 9.05
C ALA A 306 -14.54 -33.45 8.62
N ALA A 307 -15.09 -34.53 8.04
CA ALA A 307 -14.35 -35.75 7.74
C ALA A 307 -13.38 -35.57 6.57
N THR A 308 -12.10 -35.86 6.80
CA THR A 308 -11.08 -35.91 5.74
C THR A 308 -11.49 -36.87 4.62
N GLY A 309 -11.39 -36.43 3.37
CA GLY A 309 -11.86 -37.18 2.19
C GLY A 309 -13.29 -36.83 1.74
N ALA A 310 -13.88 -35.76 2.26
CA ALA A 310 -15.13 -35.19 1.74
C ALA A 310 -15.04 -34.82 0.24
N PRO A 311 -16.18 -34.64 -0.46
CA PRO A 311 -16.17 -34.18 -1.85
C PRO A 311 -15.43 -32.85 -2.01
N ALA A 312 -14.65 -32.72 -3.10
CA ALA A 312 -13.94 -31.48 -3.41
C ALA A 312 -14.88 -30.29 -3.70
N TYR A 313 -16.10 -30.58 -4.14
CA TYR A 313 -17.15 -29.61 -4.41
C TYR A 313 -18.45 -30.03 -3.73
N GLU A 314 -19.07 -29.12 -2.99
CA GLU A 314 -20.41 -29.29 -2.43
C GLU A 314 -21.32 -28.11 -2.83
N ASP A 315 -22.56 -28.43 -3.23
CA ASP A 315 -23.56 -27.43 -3.60
C ASP A 315 -24.55 -27.23 -2.44
N PHE A 316 -24.44 -26.09 -1.77
CA PHE A 316 -25.34 -25.65 -0.70
C PHE A 316 -26.13 -24.41 -1.11
N THR A 317 -26.43 -24.23 -2.39
CA THR A 317 -27.17 -23.06 -2.91
C THR A 317 -28.61 -22.95 -2.39
N THR A 318 -29.15 -24.01 -1.80
CA THR A 318 -30.41 -23.97 -1.05
C THR A 318 -30.29 -23.26 0.30
N THR A 319 -29.06 -23.08 0.80
CA THR A 319 -28.76 -22.25 1.98
C THR A 319 -28.65 -20.80 1.55
N VAL A 320 -29.48 -19.96 2.16
CA VAL A 320 -29.58 -18.53 1.83
C VAL A 320 -29.09 -17.69 3.00
N PHE A 321 -28.07 -16.86 2.76
CA PHE A 321 -27.65 -15.81 3.69
C PHE A 321 -28.27 -14.47 3.27
N ASN A 322 -28.96 -13.80 4.20
CA ASN A 322 -29.56 -12.51 3.92
C ASN A 322 -28.52 -11.40 4.11
N VAL A 323 -28.39 -10.51 3.13
CA VAL A 323 -27.49 -9.36 3.18
C VAL A 323 -28.15 -8.11 2.60
N LYS A 324 -27.64 -6.93 2.94
CA LYS A 324 -28.10 -5.65 2.42
C LYS A 324 -27.02 -4.98 1.57
N SER A 325 -27.41 -4.37 0.45
CA SER A 325 -26.50 -3.59 -0.39
C SER A 325 -25.83 -2.46 0.42
N GLY A 326 -24.53 -2.27 0.22
CA GLY A 326 -23.72 -1.27 0.92
C GLY A 326 -23.41 -1.60 2.39
N SER A 327 -23.82 -2.77 2.89
CA SER A 327 -23.52 -3.23 4.24
C SER A 327 -22.35 -4.20 4.27
N THR A 328 -21.67 -4.27 5.42
CA THR A 328 -20.55 -5.19 5.65
C THR A 328 -20.90 -6.18 6.75
N TYR A 329 -20.66 -7.46 6.52
CA TYR A 329 -21.00 -8.53 7.44
C TYR A 329 -19.75 -9.33 7.85
N PRO A 330 -19.61 -9.72 9.13
CA PRO A 330 -18.60 -10.70 9.51
C PRO A 330 -18.95 -12.06 8.88
N LEU A 331 -17.96 -12.68 8.25
CA LEU A 331 -18.01 -14.03 7.72
C LEU A 331 -16.99 -14.87 8.50
N THR A 332 -17.44 -16.00 9.04
CA THR A 332 -16.56 -16.95 9.73
C THR A 332 -16.72 -18.34 9.12
N ALA A 333 -15.61 -19.07 8.98
CA ALA A 333 -15.61 -20.45 8.55
C ALA A 333 -14.78 -21.32 9.49
N ILE A 334 -15.20 -22.58 9.66
CA ILE A 334 -14.46 -23.59 10.44
C ILE A 334 -14.08 -24.72 9.49
N ALA A 335 -12.82 -25.13 9.51
CA ALA A 335 -12.31 -26.16 8.61
C ALA A 335 -11.38 -27.17 9.28
N THR A 336 -11.14 -28.28 8.59
CA THR A 336 -10.20 -29.31 9.03
C THR A 336 -8.77 -28.94 8.62
N GLY A 337 -7.85 -28.90 9.60
CA GLY A 337 -6.42 -28.64 9.41
C GLY A 337 -5.57 -29.90 9.26
N LEU A 338 -4.30 -29.71 8.87
CA LEU A 338 -3.29 -30.77 8.70
C LEU A 338 -1.90 -30.27 9.08
N GLY A 339 -1.31 -30.84 10.14
CA GLY A 339 0.10 -30.68 10.47
C GLY A 339 0.52 -29.21 10.65
N ALA A 340 1.68 -28.84 10.10
CA ALA A 340 2.20 -27.47 10.15
C ALA A 340 1.86 -26.65 8.89
N ASN A 341 0.89 -27.09 8.08
CA ASN A 341 0.50 -26.36 6.87
C ASN A 341 -0.18 -25.04 7.20
N VAL A 342 -0.20 -24.13 6.24
CA VAL A 342 -0.86 -22.83 6.37
C VAL A 342 -2.09 -22.81 5.47
N PHE A 343 -3.23 -22.48 6.07
CA PHE A 343 -4.55 -22.58 5.45
C PHE A 343 -5.07 -21.22 5.06
N GLY A 344 -5.72 -21.14 3.89
CA GLY A 344 -6.36 -19.94 3.39
C GLY A 344 -7.77 -20.23 2.89
N MET A 345 -8.59 -19.18 2.89
CA MET A 345 -9.92 -19.17 2.31
C MET A 345 -10.06 -17.97 1.39
N THR A 346 -10.76 -18.17 0.27
CA THR A 346 -11.18 -17.09 -0.62
C THR A 346 -12.67 -17.22 -0.86
N VAL A 347 -13.37 -16.11 -0.71
CA VAL A 347 -14.81 -16.03 -0.98
C VAL A 347 -15.00 -15.28 -2.28
N PHE A 348 -15.79 -15.87 -3.17
CA PHE A 348 -16.17 -15.30 -4.45
C PHE A 348 -17.67 -15.01 -4.42
N VAL A 349 -18.08 -13.86 -4.92
CA VAL A 349 -19.50 -13.53 -5.05
C VAL A 349 -19.75 -12.90 -6.40
N ASP A 350 -20.61 -13.51 -7.21
CA ASP A 350 -21.07 -12.92 -8.46
C ASP A 350 -22.16 -11.88 -8.14
N TRP A 351 -21.76 -10.61 -8.06
CA TRP A 351 -22.65 -9.51 -7.72
C TRP A 351 -23.46 -9.04 -8.94
N ASN A 352 -22.84 -9.10 -10.11
CA ASN A 352 -23.37 -8.53 -11.35
C ASN A 352 -24.24 -9.53 -12.15
N GLU A 353 -24.29 -10.80 -11.72
CA GLU A 353 -25.02 -11.90 -12.34
C GLU A 353 -24.51 -12.30 -13.73
N ASP A 354 -23.22 -12.14 -14.01
CA ASP A 354 -22.61 -12.47 -15.29
C ASP A 354 -22.06 -13.91 -15.38
N GLY A 355 -22.16 -14.70 -14.32
CA GLY A 355 -21.75 -16.11 -14.31
C GLY A 355 -20.25 -16.35 -14.19
N ASP A 356 -19.45 -15.30 -14.02
CA ASP A 356 -18.07 -15.41 -13.58
C ASP A 356 -17.86 -14.74 -12.22
N PHE A 357 -16.60 -14.64 -11.79
CA PHE A 357 -16.22 -14.09 -10.48
C PHE A 357 -14.97 -13.20 -10.63
N ASN A 358 -14.72 -12.68 -11.83
CA ASN A 358 -13.45 -12.07 -12.20
C ASN A 358 -13.40 -10.57 -11.96
N ASP A 359 -14.53 -9.96 -11.62
CA ASP A 359 -14.62 -8.54 -11.36
C ASP A 359 -13.88 -8.13 -10.07
N ALA A 360 -13.46 -6.86 -10.05
CA ALA A 360 -12.61 -6.30 -9.00
C ALA A 360 -13.24 -6.34 -7.58
N ASN A 361 -14.57 -6.48 -7.47
CA ASN A 361 -15.31 -6.48 -6.21
C ASN A 361 -15.95 -7.85 -5.88
N GLU A 362 -15.57 -8.90 -6.61
CA GLU A 362 -16.17 -10.24 -6.48
C GLU A 362 -15.27 -11.23 -5.74
N LYS A 363 -14.08 -10.80 -5.32
CA LYS A 363 -13.09 -11.64 -4.65
C LYS A 363 -12.74 -11.06 -3.29
N TYR A 364 -12.89 -11.87 -2.24
CA TYR A 364 -12.61 -11.50 -0.87
C TYR A 364 -11.56 -12.42 -0.28
N PHE A 365 -10.72 -11.87 0.61
CA PHE A 365 -9.67 -12.60 1.32
C PHE A 365 -8.52 -13.09 0.41
N GLN A 366 -8.26 -12.36 -0.69
CA GLN A 366 -7.10 -12.59 -1.57
C GLN A 366 -5.78 -12.23 -0.86
N ASP A 367 -5.79 -11.24 0.04
CA ASP A 367 -4.60 -10.69 0.72
C ASP A 367 -4.46 -11.17 2.19
N LEU A 368 -4.83 -12.43 2.43
CA LEU A 368 -4.64 -13.24 3.65
C LEU A 368 -5.55 -12.96 4.86
N PRO A 369 -6.32 -13.99 5.24
CA PRO A 369 -6.20 -14.60 6.55
C PRO A 369 -5.57 -15.98 6.39
N LEU A 370 -4.24 -16.04 6.42
CA LEU A 370 -3.52 -17.32 6.51
C LEU A 370 -3.45 -17.76 7.96
N VAL A 371 -3.95 -18.96 8.26
CA VAL A 371 -3.98 -19.50 9.62
C VAL A 371 -3.01 -20.67 9.70
N THR A 372 -2.07 -20.61 10.64
CA THR A 372 -1.11 -21.70 10.88
C THR A 372 -1.84 -22.92 11.45
N GLY A 373 -1.65 -24.06 10.80
CA GLY A 373 -2.46 -25.26 10.98
C GLY A 373 -2.17 -26.12 12.20
N THR A 374 -1.54 -25.60 13.25
CA THR A 374 -1.23 -26.39 14.45
C THR A 374 -2.51 -26.64 15.26
N GLY A 375 -3.30 -27.62 14.83
CA GLY A 375 -4.53 -28.07 15.49
C GLY A 375 -5.76 -28.07 14.58
N THR A 376 -6.66 -29.02 14.84
CA THR A 376 -8.03 -29.06 14.31
C THR A 376 -8.99 -28.65 15.43
N PRO A 377 -9.93 -27.71 15.22
CA PRO A 377 -10.31 -27.05 13.97
C PRO A 377 -9.55 -25.76 13.64
N ILE A 378 -9.51 -25.40 12.35
CA ILE A 378 -9.02 -24.11 11.84
C ILE A 378 -10.19 -23.12 11.80
N ASN A 379 -10.00 -21.93 12.39
CA ASN A 379 -11.00 -20.86 12.37
C ASN A 379 -10.53 -19.75 11.43
N LEU A 380 -11.35 -19.47 10.42
CA LEU A 380 -11.13 -18.42 9.44
C LEU A 380 -12.18 -17.35 9.66
N SER A 381 -11.79 -16.08 9.56
CA SER A 381 -12.73 -14.97 9.67
C SER A 381 -12.33 -13.83 8.76
N GLY A 382 -13.32 -13.05 8.37
CA GLY A 382 -13.12 -11.84 7.59
C GLY A 382 -14.43 -11.06 7.49
N SER A 383 -14.42 -9.99 6.70
CA SER A 383 -15.61 -9.20 6.43
C SER A 383 -16.01 -9.30 4.95
N LEU A 384 -17.29 -9.57 4.71
CA LEU A 384 -17.90 -9.55 3.39
C LEU A 384 -18.59 -8.20 3.22
N ALA A 385 -17.99 -7.31 2.44
CA ALA A 385 -18.58 -6.01 2.10
C ALA A 385 -19.45 -6.17 0.85
N VAL A 386 -20.76 -5.95 0.98
CA VAL A 386 -21.68 -5.97 -0.16
C VAL A 386 -21.55 -4.64 -0.92
N PRO A 387 -21.27 -4.64 -2.23
CA PRO A 387 -21.15 -3.40 -2.98
C PRO A 387 -22.39 -2.50 -2.87
N VAL A 388 -22.15 -1.19 -2.89
CA VAL A 388 -23.23 -0.19 -2.92
C VAL A 388 -23.89 -0.25 -4.30
N GLY A 389 -25.23 -0.27 -4.34
CA GLY A 389 -25.99 -0.32 -5.58
C GLY A 389 -26.14 -1.73 -6.17
N THR A 390 -25.67 -2.77 -5.48
CA THR A 390 -25.96 -4.16 -5.86
C THR A 390 -27.46 -4.37 -6.01
N THR A 391 -27.86 -4.91 -7.16
CA THR A 391 -29.25 -5.19 -7.50
C THR A 391 -29.86 -6.20 -6.53
N VAL A 392 -31.13 -5.97 -6.17
CA VAL A 392 -31.91 -6.88 -5.31
C VAL A 392 -32.06 -8.22 -6.02
N GLY A 393 -31.89 -9.31 -5.28
CA GLY A 393 -32.05 -10.65 -5.82
C GLY A 393 -31.09 -11.66 -5.22
N MET A 394 -31.08 -12.86 -5.81
CA MET A 394 -30.24 -13.96 -5.39
C MET A 394 -28.90 -13.91 -6.11
N LYS A 395 -27.81 -13.86 -5.35
CA LYS A 395 -26.43 -13.84 -5.85
C LYS A 395 -25.72 -15.14 -5.49
N ARG A 396 -24.82 -15.62 -6.36
CA ARG A 396 -24.02 -16.81 -6.07
C ARG A 396 -22.83 -16.42 -5.21
N MET A 397 -22.66 -17.10 -4.08
CA MET A 397 -21.43 -17.05 -3.30
C MET A 397 -20.72 -18.41 -3.37
N ARG A 398 -19.41 -18.38 -3.50
CA ARG A 398 -18.54 -19.57 -3.48
C ARG A 398 -17.44 -19.38 -2.46
N VAL A 399 -17.24 -20.38 -1.61
CA VAL A 399 -16.17 -20.39 -0.60
C VAL A 399 -15.17 -21.47 -1.00
N LYS A 400 -13.92 -21.07 -1.26
CA LYS A 400 -12.82 -22.02 -1.51
C LYS A 400 -11.87 -22.02 -0.32
N TYR A 401 -11.41 -23.21 0.04
CA TYR A 401 -10.49 -23.45 1.15
C TYR A 401 -9.38 -24.40 0.71
N ASN A 402 -8.12 -24.06 0.97
CA ASN A 402 -6.96 -24.89 0.63
C ASN A 402 -5.75 -24.50 1.48
N PHE A 403 -4.66 -25.27 1.40
CA PHE A 403 -3.41 -25.01 2.12
C PHE A 403 -2.18 -25.13 1.23
N ASN A 404 -1.07 -24.58 1.71
CA ASN A 404 0.26 -24.85 1.20
C ASN A 404 1.31 -24.79 2.33
N GLY A 405 2.59 -24.94 1.97
CA GLY A 405 3.72 -24.79 2.90
C GLY A 405 4.28 -23.37 3.02
N SER A 406 3.69 -22.38 2.33
CA SER A 406 4.13 -20.98 2.40
C SER A 406 3.44 -20.27 3.57
N THR A 407 4.18 -19.43 4.29
CA THR A 407 3.63 -18.61 5.37
C THR A 407 3.11 -17.25 4.89
N THR A 408 3.38 -16.88 3.63
CA THR A 408 3.10 -15.54 3.10
C THR A 408 2.37 -15.54 1.77
N THR A 409 2.15 -16.69 1.14
CA THR A 409 1.57 -16.77 -0.21
C THR A 409 0.33 -17.64 -0.21
N LEU A 410 -0.77 -17.10 -0.74
CA LEU A 410 -1.99 -17.86 -0.96
C LEU A 410 -1.75 -18.99 -1.99
N GLN A 411 -2.42 -20.13 -1.82
CA GLN A 411 -2.34 -21.21 -2.81
C GLN A 411 -2.99 -20.74 -4.14
N PRO A 412 -2.33 -20.89 -5.31
CA PRO A 412 -2.83 -20.32 -6.57
C PRO A 412 -4.26 -20.72 -6.97
N ALA A 413 -4.74 -21.92 -6.63
CA ALA A 413 -6.11 -22.34 -6.90
C ALA A 413 -7.15 -21.56 -6.08
N LEU A 414 -6.74 -20.83 -5.03
CA LEU A 414 -7.63 -19.94 -4.27
C LEU A 414 -7.78 -18.56 -4.91
N SER A 415 -6.97 -18.17 -5.90
CA SER A 415 -7.17 -16.89 -6.60
C SER A 415 -8.18 -16.97 -7.76
N ASP A 416 -8.53 -18.18 -8.18
CA ASP A 416 -9.44 -18.49 -9.29
C ASP A 416 -10.63 -19.33 -8.80
N ALA A 417 -11.84 -18.77 -8.93
CA ALA A 417 -13.10 -19.41 -8.52
C ALA A 417 -13.36 -20.76 -9.22
N CYS A 418 -12.80 -20.95 -10.40
CA CYS A 418 -13.04 -22.08 -11.30
C CYS A 418 -11.90 -23.10 -11.33
N ALA A 419 -10.75 -22.78 -10.74
CA ALA A 419 -9.59 -23.68 -10.73
C ALA A 419 -9.84 -24.95 -9.89
N ASN A 420 -9.40 -26.10 -10.43
CA ASN A 420 -9.29 -27.36 -9.68
C ASN A 420 -8.28 -27.22 -8.53
N MET A 421 -8.44 -28.03 -7.48
CA MET A 421 -7.61 -27.97 -6.28
C MET A 421 -6.71 -29.21 -6.15
N THR A 422 -5.70 -29.12 -5.29
CA THR A 422 -4.91 -30.29 -4.89
C THR A 422 -5.53 -30.97 -3.68
N ASN A 423 -5.70 -30.26 -2.56
CA ASN A 423 -6.19 -30.81 -1.29
C ASN A 423 -7.38 -30.05 -0.69
N GLY A 424 -7.83 -28.99 -1.36
CA GLY A 424 -8.85 -28.08 -0.88
C GLY A 424 -10.28 -28.54 -1.09
N GLN A 425 -11.22 -27.71 -0.65
CA GLN A 425 -12.65 -27.86 -0.87
C GLN A 425 -13.27 -26.55 -1.38
N THR A 426 -14.35 -26.68 -2.15
CA THR A 426 -15.20 -25.58 -2.61
C THR A 426 -16.64 -25.85 -2.21
N GLU A 427 -17.30 -24.86 -1.63
CA GLU A 427 -18.71 -24.90 -1.26
C GLU A 427 -19.45 -23.70 -1.89
N ASP A 428 -20.60 -23.94 -2.50
CA ASP A 428 -21.45 -22.90 -3.11
C ASP A 428 -22.69 -22.60 -2.26
N TYR A 429 -23.07 -21.32 -2.20
CA TYR A 429 -24.13 -20.77 -1.38
C TYR A 429 -24.91 -19.69 -2.13
N THR A 430 -26.06 -19.28 -1.59
CA THR A 430 -26.86 -18.17 -2.13
C THR A 430 -26.88 -16.99 -1.16
N LEU A 431 -26.68 -15.78 -1.67
CA LEU A 431 -26.95 -14.53 -0.95
C LEU A 431 -28.27 -13.93 -1.42
N SER A 432 -29.17 -13.61 -0.49
CA SER A 432 -30.37 -12.82 -0.77
C SER A 432 -30.08 -11.35 -0.47
N VAL A 433 -29.89 -10.56 -1.52
CA VAL A 433 -29.58 -9.12 -1.42
C VAL A 433 -30.86 -8.32 -1.35
N THR A 434 -30.96 -7.47 -0.34
CA THR A 434 -32.02 -6.46 -0.17
C THR A 434 -31.41 -5.05 -0.06
N LEU A 435 -32.23 -4.00 -0.12
CA LEU A 435 -31.77 -2.62 0.07
C LEU A 435 -31.91 -2.18 1.52
N LEU A 436 -31.09 -1.22 1.94
CA LEU A 436 -31.35 -0.44 3.15
C LEU A 436 -32.56 0.48 2.91
N THR A 437 -33.47 0.55 3.88
CA THR A 437 -34.67 1.40 3.80
C THR A 437 -34.59 2.62 4.70
N ASP A 438 -33.80 2.54 5.76
CA ASP A 438 -33.76 3.53 6.82
C ASP A 438 -32.31 3.87 7.21
N ALA A 439 -32.12 5.08 7.76
CA ALA A 439 -30.88 5.44 8.43
C ALA A 439 -30.72 4.64 9.74
N PRO A 440 -29.50 4.46 10.26
CA PRO A 440 -29.29 3.65 11.46
C PRO A 440 -29.89 4.32 12.70
N LEU A 441 -30.07 3.54 13.77
CA LEU A 441 -30.43 4.08 15.09
C LEU A 441 -29.27 4.87 15.70
N CYS A 442 -29.53 5.65 16.75
CA CYS A 442 -28.48 6.36 17.46
C CYS A 442 -27.58 5.42 18.28
N ALA A 443 -26.29 5.73 18.34
CA ALA A 443 -25.35 5.05 19.22
C ALA A 443 -25.44 5.59 20.65
N THR A 444 -25.19 4.73 21.62
CA THR A 444 -25.05 5.10 23.04
C THR A 444 -23.59 5.03 23.43
N ILE A 445 -23.03 6.15 23.89
CA ILE A 445 -21.67 6.20 24.43
C ILE A 445 -21.63 5.37 25.73
N SER A 446 -20.76 4.37 25.77
CA SER A 446 -20.56 3.48 26.92
C SER A 446 -19.48 3.98 27.88
N ALA A 447 -18.49 4.71 27.36
CA ALA A 447 -17.51 5.44 28.17
C ALA A 447 -17.11 6.73 27.45
N PRO A 448 -17.05 7.89 28.13
CA PRO A 448 -17.41 8.10 29.53
C PRO A 448 -18.92 7.92 29.81
N VAL A 449 -19.25 7.69 31.08
CA VAL A 449 -20.63 7.77 31.57
C VAL A 449 -21.03 9.25 31.66
N ASP A 450 -22.28 9.56 31.33
CA ASP A 450 -22.82 10.92 31.43
C ASP A 450 -22.67 11.49 32.85
N GLY A 451 -22.17 12.71 32.95
CA GLY A 451 -21.82 13.40 34.20
C GLY A 451 -20.51 12.96 34.87
N SER A 452 -19.71 12.09 34.26
CA SER A 452 -18.46 11.62 34.88
C SER A 452 -17.47 12.76 35.16
N THR A 453 -16.80 12.72 36.31
CA THR A 453 -15.69 13.63 36.68
C THR A 453 -14.37 12.90 36.88
N THR A 454 -14.34 11.59 36.61
CA THR A 454 -13.20 10.69 36.84
C THR A 454 -12.66 10.08 35.54
N PHE A 455 -13.25 10.43 34.39
CA PHE A 455 -12.79 9.92 33.10
C PHE A 455 -11.41 10.52 32.76
N PRO A 456 -10.36 9.70 32.54
CA PRO A 456 -9.01 10.22 32.29
C PRO A 456 -8.96 11.10 31.05
N ALA A 457 -8.08 12.11 31.03
CA ALA A 457 -7.87 12.96 29.85
C ALA A 457 -7.30 12.19 28.64
N ASN A 458 -6.64 11.06 28.88
CA ASN A 458 -6.22 10.09 27.87
C ASN A 458 -7.20 8.91 27.73
N GLY A 459 -8.41 9.01 28.27
CA GLY A 459 -9.42 7.96 28.20
C GLY A 459 -9.96 7.78 26.77
N LEU A 460 -10.17 6.53 26.38
CA LEU A 460 -10.76 6.18 25.09
C LEU A 460 -12.29 6.30 25.16
N ILE A 461 -12.88 7.14 24.30
CA ILE A 461 -14.34 7.23 24.18
C ILE A 461 -14.83 5.99 23.43
N THR A 462 -15.84 5.29 23.94
CA THR A 462 -16.36 4.04 23.36
C THR A 462 -17.88 4.04 23.29
N TRP A 463 -18.44 3.29 22.34
CA TRP A 463 -19.88 3.06 22.18
C TRP A 463 -20.15 1.64 21.68
N GLY A 464 -21.41 1.21 21.71
CA GLY A 464 -21.82 -0.07 21.12
C GLY A 464 -21.95 -0.01 19.59
N ALA A 465 -21.67 -1.13 18.91
CA ALA A 465 -21.93 -1.23 17.47
C ALA A 465 -23.43 -1.10 17.18
N VAL A 466 -23.78 -0.28 16.19
CA VAL A 466 -25.16 -0.05 15.76
C VAL A 466 -25.43 -0.85 14.48
N ALA A 467 -26.51 -1.62 14.48
CA ALA A 467 -26.93 -2.37 13.30
C ALA A 467 -27.14 -1.43 12.09
N GLU A 468 -26.69 -1.88 10.92
CA GLU A 468 -26.85 -1.17 9.64
C GLU A 468 -26.05 0.15 9.53
N ALA A 469 -25.20 0.47 10.51
CA ALA A 469 -24.28 1.60 10.41
C ALA A 469 -23.05 1.23 9.57
N SER A 470 -22.74 2.06 8.57
CA SER A 470 -21.49 1.99 7.80
C SER A 470 -20.32 2.69 8.51
N GLY A 471 -20.62 3.55 9.48
CA GLY A 471 -19.63 4.26 10.29
C GLY A 471 -20.28 5.22 11.27
N TYR A 472 -19.47 6.01 11.96
CA TYR A 472 -19.87 6.93 13.02
C TYR A 472 -19.24 8.30 12.83
N LYS A 473 -20.02 9.36 13.03
CA LYS A 473 -19.58 10.76 13.07
C LYS A 473 -19.52 11.23 14.52
N LEU A 474 -18.37 11.74 14.94
CA LEU A 474 -18.13 12.22 16.30
C LEU A 474 -18.15 13.74 16.38
N TYR A 475 -18.85 14.24 17.39
CA TYR A 475 -18.96 15.65 17.73
C TYR A 475 -18.58 15.83 19.19
N ILE A 476 -17.53 16.58 19.46
CA ILE A 476 -17.02 16.85 20.82
C ILE A 476 -16.70 18.34 20.93
N GLY A 477 -17.17 18.99 22.00
CA GLY A 477 -16.83 20.37 22.28
C GLY A 477 -16.82 20.71 23.76
N THR A 478 -16.28 21.87 24.10
CA THR A 478 -16.17 22.40 25.48
C THR A 478 -17.43 23.15 25.94
N THR A 479 -18.41 23.31 25.05
CA THR A 479 -19.72 23.92 25.33
C THR A 479 -20.83 23.02 24.81
N LEU A 480 -22.05 23.16 25.34
CA LEU A 480 -23.19 22.37 24.90
C LEU A 480 -23.49 22.64 23.42
N GLY A 481 -23.36 21.59 22.59
CA GLY A 481 -23.51 21.68 21.14
C GLY A 481 -22.25 22.16 20.39
N GLY A 482 -21.18 22.48 21.10
CA GLY A 482 -19.89 22.84 20.51
C GLY A 482 -19.21 21.65 19.82
N THR A 483 -18.30 21.96 18.90
CA THR A 483 -17.55 20.98 18.09
C THR A 483 -16.07 21.36 17.95
N ASP A 484 -15.53 22.10 18.93
CA ASP A 484 -14.17 22.63 18.94
C ASP A 484 -13.08 21.56 19.13
N VAL A 485 -13.44 20.35 19.60
CA VAL A 485 -12.52 19.22 19.75
C VAL A 485 -12.66 18.23 18.59
N ALA A 486 -13.89 17.88 18.23
CA ALA A 486 -14.18 17.02 17.08
C ALA A 486 -15.46 17.52 16.40
N ASN A 487 -15.43 17.65 15.07
CA ASN A 487 -16.57 18.12 14.28
C ASN A 487 -16.86 17.18 13.12
N GLY A 488 -17.78 16.23 13.33
CA GLY A 488 -18.16 15.26 12.30
C GLY A 488 -17.03 14.31 11.91
N VAL A 489 -16.12 14.01 12.83
CA VAL A 489 -15.00 13.10 12.58
C VAL A 489 -15.55 11.71 12.30
N VAL A 490 -15.22 11.15 11.13
CA VAL A 490 -15.72 9.84 10.69
C VAL A 490 -14.78 8.74 11.15
N VAL A 491 -15.33 7.72 11.81
CA VAL A 491 -14.63 6.47 12.17
C VAL A 491 -15.49 5.26 11.84
N THR A 492 -14.85 4.13 11.56
CA THR A 492 -15.53 2.83 11.32
C THR A 492 -15.46 1.90 12.53
N THR A 493 -14.64 2.25 13.52
CA THR A 493 -14.54 1.57 14.82
C THR A 493 -15.60 2.07 15.78
N THR A 494 -15.72 1.41 16.94
CA THR A 494 -16.63 1.80 18.02
C THR A 494 -15.90 2.53 19.16
N SER A 495 -14.82 3.21 18.81
CA SER A 495 -13.99 3.95 19.76
C SER A 495 -13.26 5.12 19.12
N TYR A 496 -12.90 6.12 19.93
CA TYR A 496 -12.16 7.31 19.50
C TYR A 496 -11.31 7.90 20.63
N GLN A 497 -10.05 8.18 20.34
CA GLN A 497 -9.12 8.84 21.25
C GLN A 497 -9.21 10.37 21.04
N ALA A 498 -9.83 11.07 21.99
CA ALA A 498 -9.97 12.52 21.93
C ALA A 498 -8.80 13.22 22.64
N ALA A 499 -8.37 14.37 22.12
CA ALA A 499 -7.40 15.23 22.79
C ALA A 499 -8.08 16.03 23.91
N LEU A 500 -8.14 15.46 25.11
CA LEU A 500 -8.78 16.11 26.27
C LEU A 500 -7.75 16.85 27.12
N THR A 501 -8.25 17.84 27.86
CA THR A 501 -7.48 18.62 28.84
C THR A 501 -8.09 18.38 30.21
N SER A 502 -7.25 18.02 31.19
CA SER A 502 -7.69 17.79 32.57
C SER A 502 -8.40 19.03 33.15
N GLY A 503 -9.50 18.81 33.86
CA GLY A 503 -10.34 19.83 34.48
C GLY A 503 -11.35 20.50 33.55
N VAL A 504 -11.35 20.18 32.25
CA VAL A 504 -12.29 20.74 31.27
C VAL A 504 -13.53 19.86 31.13
N THR A 505 -14.71 20.49 31.10
CA THR A 505 -15.98 19.82 30.79
C THR A 505 -16.20 19.75 29.29
N TYR A 506 -16.53 18.57 28.80
CA TYR A 506 -16.80 18.27 27.40
C TYR A 506 -18.22 17.76 27.20
N TYR A 507 -18.76 18.01 26.00
CA TYR A 507 -20.03 17.50 25.51
C TYR A 507 -19.75 16.65 24.28
N ALA A 508 -20.16 15.38 24.29
CA ALA A 508 -19.86 14.42 23.23
C ALA A 508 -21.13 13.78 22.67
N LYS A 509 -21.17 13.61 21.34
CA LYS A 509 -22.25 12.93 20.61
C LYS A 509 -21.68 12.07 19.48
N VAL A 510 -22.21 10.86 19.34
CA VAL A 510 -21.89 9.93 18.25
C VAL A 510 -23.12 9.78 17.36
N VAL A 511 -22.97 10.00 16.06
CA VAL A 511 -24.04 9.90 15.06
C VAL A 511 -23.66 8.80 14.06
N PRO A 512 -24.24 7.60 14.16
CA PRO A 512 -24.09 6.57 13.13
C PRO A 512 -24.63 7.04 11.78
N TYR A 513 -24.06 6.54 10.68
CA TYR A 513 -24.56 6.82 9.34
C TYR A 513 -24.48 5.59 8.45
N ASN A 514 -25.30 5.57 7.39
CA ASN A 514 -25.20 4.63 6.28
C ASN A 514 -25.49 5.34 4.95
N VAL A 515 -25.69 4.58 3.88
CA VAL A 515 -25.97 5.13 2.53
C VAL A 515 -27.33 5.86 2.44
N ILE A 516 -28.26 5.59 3.36
CA ILE A 516 -29.57 6.27 3.44
C ILE A 516 -29.43 7.62 4.13
N GLY A 517 -28.58 7.72 5.15
CA GLY A 517 -28.26 8.98 5.80
C GLY A 517 -27.73 8.83 7.22
N ASP A 518 -27.69 9.96 7.91
CA ASP A 518 -27.27 10.07 9.30
C ASP A 518 -28.44 9.72 10.24
N ALA A 519 -28.13 9.05 11.35
CA ALA A 519 -29.10 8.83 12.42
C ALA A 519 -29.64 10.17 12.95
N THR A 520 -30.96 10.30 13.06
CA THR A 520 -31.61 11.52 13.54
C THR A 520 -31.98 11.41 15.02
N GLY A 521 -31.89 12.52 15.76
CA GLY A 521 -32.35 12.59 17.16
C GLY A 521 -31.34 12.11 18.20
N CYS A 522 -30.07 11.93 17.84
CA CYS A 522 -29.06 11.44 18.78
C CYS A 522 -28.74 12.46 19.87
N THR A 523 -28.82 12.01 21.12
CA THR A 523 -28.49 12.79 22.30
C THR A 523 -27.00 12.67 22.64
N GLY A 524 -26.41 13.76 23.12
CA GLY A 524 -25.05 13.75 23.64
C GLY A 524 -24.99 13.49 25.14
N ILE A 525 -23.78 13.27 25.64
CA ILE A 525 -23.45 13.22 27.07
C ILE A 525 -22.57 14.43 27.44
N SER A 526 -22.40 14.67 28.72
CA SER A 526 -21.40 15.58 29.27
C SER A 526 -20.45 14.86 30.22
N PHE A 527 -19.19 15.28 30.32
CA PHE A 527 -18.24 14.75 31.31
C PHE A 527 -17.11 15.75 31.54
N THR A 528 -16.46 15.71 32.70
CA THR A 528 -15.26 16.49 33.03
C THR A 528 -14.05 15.57 33.03
N ALA A 529 -13.07 15.89 32.20
CA ALA A 529 -11.84 15.11 32.11
C ALA A 529 -11.03 15.24 33.41
N ALA A 530 -10.61 14.10 33.96
CA ALA A 530 -9.71 14.02 35.09
C ALA A 530 -8.24 14.08 34.63
N ALA A 531 -7.30 13.90 35.57
CA ALA A 531 -5.89 13.78 35.25
C ALA A 531 -5.61 12.61 34.28
N VAL A 532 -4.52 12.73 33.51
CA VAL A 532 -3.99 11.64 32.69
C VAL A 532 -3.70 10.44 33.60
N LEU A 533 -4.15 9.25 33.19
CA LEU A 533 -3.88 8.02 33.91
C LEU A 533 -2.59 7.39 33.39
N TYR A 534 -1.67 7.11 34.31
CA TYR A 534 -0.40 6.44 34.04
C TYR A 534 -0.40 5.02 34.60
N CYS A 535 0.36 4.14 33.96
CA CYS A 535 0.69 2.84 34.54
C CYS A 535 1.41 3.00 35.90
N LEU A 536 1.00 2.23 36.91
CA LEU A 536 1.78 2.10 38.15
C LEU A 536 2.98 1.19 37.88
N PRO A 537 4.21 1.59 38.27
CA PRO A 537 5.34 0.69 38.15
C PRO A 537 5.17 -0.44 39.18
N ALA A 538 5.49 -1.67 38.79
CA ALA A 538 5.37 -2.85 39.66
C ALA A 538 6.77 -3.32 40.10
N PRO A 539 7.50 -2.55 40.94
CA PRO A 539 8.96 -2.59 41.11
C PRO A 539 9.60 -3.97 41.28
N GLY A 540 8.88 -5.01 41.69
CA GLY A 540 9.40 -6.38 41.79
C GLY A 540 10.47 -6.58 42.87
N PHE A 541 10.97 -5.49 43.46
CA PHE A 541 11.93 -5.49 44.55
C PHE A 541 11.28 -5.98 45.84
N ALA A 542 11.90 -6.95 46.50
CA ALA A 542 11.49 -7.35 47.84
C ALA A 542 11.71 -6.17 48.81
N PRO A 543 10.83 -5.93 49.80
CA PRO A 543 10.94 -4.78 50.71
C PRO A 543 12.31 -4.61 51.41
N GLY A 544 13.04 -5.71 51.65
CA GLY A 544 14.38 -5.69 52.25
C GLY A 544 15.55 -5.52 51.27
N SER A 545 15.27 -5.36 49.98
CA SER A 545 16.26 -5.30 48.89
C SER A 545 16.16 -4.00 48.09
N VAL A 546 15.43 -3.01 48.62
CA VAL A 546 15.33 -1.68 48.01
C VAL A 546 16.62 -0.92 48.26
N GLU A 547 17.33 -0.60 47.19
CA GLU A 547 18.52 0.25 47.21
C GLU A 547 18.07 1.64 46.75
N PRO A 548 17.91 2.61 47.68
CA PRO A 548 17.11 3.81 47.43
C PRO A 548 17.81 4.80 46.49
N THR A 549 17.02 5.43 45.63
CA THR A 549 17.34 6.72 45.03
C THR A 549 17.28 7.75 46.14
N THR A 550 18.36 8.51 46.35
CA THR A 550 18.49 9.41 47.51
C THR A 550 18.40 10.88 47.15
N ASN A 551 18.60 11.21 45.87
CA ASN A 551 18.40 12.56 45.38
C ASN A 551 18.03 12.60 43.90
N VAL A 552 17.01 13.39 43.57
CA VAL A 552 16.66 13.76 42.20
C VAL A 552 16.62 15.28 42.09
N THR A 553 17.43 15.82 41.17
CA THR A 553 17.46 17.26 40.87
C THR A 553 17.27 17.50 39.38
N ILE A 554 16.29 18.34 39.02
CA ILE A 554 16.04 18.80 37.65
C ILE A 554 15.20 20.08 37.71
N ALA A 555 15.56 21.08 36.91
CA ALA A 555 14.93 22.41 36.98
C ALA A 555 14.90 22.96 38.42
N ASN A 556 13.72 23.14 39.02
CA ASN A 556 13.55 23.54 40.43
C ASN A 556 13.16 22.39 41.36
N ILE A 557 13.18 21.13 40.90
CA ILE A 557 13.09 19.95 41.76
C ILE A 557 14.46 19.73 42.40
N ASN A 558 14.46 19.58 43.72
CA ASN A 558 15.59 19.05 44.50
C ASN A 558 15.00 18.23 45.65
N ASN A 559 14.74 16.95 45.39
CA ASN A 559 14.13 16.04 46.36
C ASN A 559 15.21 15.14 46.95
N THR A 560 15.40 15.18 48.27
CA THR A 560 16.35 14.31 48.99
C THR A 560 15.58 13.39 49.93
N THR A 561 15.83 12.10 49.80
CA THR A 561 15.13 11.02 50.52
C THR A 561 16.12 10.20 51.36
N SER A 562 15.62 9.24 52.13
CA SER A 562 16.43 8.42 53.03
C SER A 562 17.43 7.55 52.27
N ALA A 563 18.69 7.52 52.71
CA ALA A 563 19.72 6.63 52.16
C ALA A 563 19.73 5.22 52.77
N VAL A 564 18.77 4.88 53.63
CA VAL A 564 18.71 3.58 54.31
C VAL A 564 18.28 2.48 53.33
N VAL A 565 19.16 1.51 53.07
CA VAL A 565 18.86 0.31 52.28
C VAL A 565 17.73 -0.49 52.95
N GLY A 566 16.71 -0.87 52.18
CA GLY A 566 15.50 -1.53 52.67
C GLY A 566 14.61 -0.65 53.55
N GLY A 567 14.88 0.66 53.63
CA GLY A 567 14.16 1.60 54.49
C GLY A 567 12.94 2.27 53.83
N THR A 568 12.74 2.11 52.52
CA THR A 568 11.68 2.74 51.73
C THR A 568 10.96 1.73 50.83
N PRO A 569 9.74 2.04 50.37
CA PRO A 569 9.07 1.23 49.34
C PRO A 569 9.86 1.25 48.01
N GLY A 570 9.72 0.19 47.22
CA GLY A 570 10.33 0.11 45.88
C GLY A 570 9.75 1.09 44.86
N TYR A 571 8.57 1.65 45.14
CA TYR A 571 7.95 2.74 44.38
C TYR A 571 7.53 3.87 45.32
N GLU A 572 7.94 5.10 45.00
CA GLU A 572 7.50 6.30 45.71
C GLU A 572 6.85 7.30 44.75
N ASP A 573 5.72 7.85 45.18
CA ASP A 573 4.97 8.87 44.45
C ASP A 573 5.29 10.25 45.04
N PHE A 574 6.11 11.02 44.32
CA PHE A 574 6.46 12.41 44.63
C PHE A 574 5.81 13.39 43.65
N THR A 575 4.66 13.05 43.11
CA THR A 575 4.03 13.81 42.03
C THR A 575 3.42 15.13 42.49
N SER A 576 3.36 15.34 43.80
CA SER A 576 3.11 16.65 44.42
C SER A 576 4.30 17.62 44.32
N ILE A 577 5.52 17.13 44.04
CA ILE A 577 6.72 17.94 43.80
C ILE A 577 6.77 18.31 42.31
N VAL A 578 6.72 19.61 42.02
CA VAL A 578 6.59 20.14 40.66
C VAL A 578 7.83 20.91 40.21
N GLY A 579 8.44 20.45 39.13
CA GLY A 579 9.47 21.19 38.38
C GLY A 579 8.86 21.98 37.23
N THR A 580 9.33 23.18 36.93
CA THR A 580 8.90 23.95 35.77
C THR A 580 9.95 23.88 34.67
N VAL A 581 9.53 23.47 33.48
CA VAL A 581 10.40 23.37 32.30
C VAL A 581 9.82 24.16 31.13
N LEU A 582 10.70 24.62 30.24
CA LEU A 582 10.34 25.34 29.01
C LEU A 582 10.54 24.42 27.80
N THR A 583 9.62 24.50 26.84
CA THR A 583 9.74 23.80 25.56
C THR A 583 11.05 24.16 24.84
N GLY A 584 11.67 23.18 24.18
CA GLY A 584 12.91 23.37 23.41
C GLY A 584 14.15 23.73 24.24
N THR A 585 14.13 23.53 25.55
CA THR A 585 15.22 23.91 26.46
C THR A 585 15.85 22.68 27.10
N ASP A 586 17.17 22.70 27.27
CA ASP A 586 17.93 21.66 27.95
C ASP A 586 18.03 21.93 29.45
N TYR A 587 17.71 20.93 30.26
CA TYR A 587 17.82 20.99 31.72
C TYR A 587 18.85 19.99 32.24
N PRO A 588 19.81 20.42 33.08
CA PRO A 588 20.69 19.49 33.76
C PRO A 588 19.88 18.65 34.75
N ILE A 589 20.18 17.35 34.81
CA ILE A 589 19.64 16.42 35.79
C ILE A 589 20.79 15.80 36.59
N SER A 590 20.61 15.67 37.91
CA SER A 590 21.55 14.98 38.79
C SER A 590 20.79 14.00 39.69
N LEU A 591 21.31 12.77 39.74
CA LEU A 591 20.69 11.59 40.34
C LEU A 591 21.68 10.92 41.30
N ASN A 592 21.24 10.61 42.51
CA ASN A 592 22.04 9.86 43.49
C ASN A 592 21.23 8.68 44.05
N ALA A 593 21.93 7.63 44.46
CA ALA A 593 21.36 6.45 45.10
C ALA A 593 22.38 5.81 46.05
N ASN A 594 21.92 4.95 46.94
CA ASN A 594 22.79 4.08 47.74
C ASN A 594 22.97 2.73 47.01
N THR A 595 24.21 2.36 46.69
CA THR A 595 24.52 1.15 45.92
C THR A 595 24.79 -0.09 46.78
N ASP A 596 24.60 -0.01 48.10
CA ASP A 596 24.85 -1.10 49.07
C ASP A 596 26.21 -1.81 48.96
N GLY A 597 27.26 -1.06 48.62
CA GLY A 597 28.62 -1.60 48.55
C GLY A 597 29.52 -0.92 47.53
N ALA A 598 30.83 -0.93 47.80
CA ALA A 598 31.83 -0.15 47.06
C ALA A 598 32.04 -0.57 45.59
N SER A 599 31.66 -1.80 45.21
CA SER A 599 31.88 -2.35 43.88
C SER A 599 30.62 -2.37 43.00
N PHE A 600 29.46 -2.03 43.55
CA PHE A 600 28.18 -2.15 42.86
C PHE A 600 27.84 -0.90 42.06
N TYR A 601 27.18 -1.10 40.92
CA TYR A 601 26.78 -0.03 40.02
C TYR A 601 25.27 0.13 40.02
N HIS A 602 24.82 1.37 40.15
CA HIS A 602 23.44 1.75 39.88
C HIS A 602 23.37 2.53 38.59
N PHE A 603 22.51 2.06 37.71
CA PHE A 603 22.20 2.72 36.46
C PHE A 603 20.86 3.44 36.62
N PHE A 604 20.69 4.56 35.94
CA PHE A 604 19.45 5.32 35.94
C PHE A 604 18.84 5.40 34.56
N ALA A 605 17.51 5.39 34.52
CA ALA A 605 16.70 5.72 33.37
C ALA A 605 15.62 6.73 33.78
N VAL A 606 15.31 7.66 32.88
CA VAL A 606 14.28 8.69 33.11
C VAL A 606 13.28 8.65 31.96
N PHE A 607 12.00 8.67 32.30
CA PHE A 607 10.88 8.61 31.37
C PHE A 607 10.00 9.84 31.57
N ILE A 608 9.64 10.54 30.51
CA ILE A 608 8.81 11.74 30.57
C ILE A 608 7.81 11.74 29.42
N ASP A 609 6.52 11.79 29.76
CA ASP A 609 5.40 11.76 28.82
C ASP A 609 5.17 13.16 28.22
N TRP A 610 5.95 13.55 27.23
CA TRP A 610 5.92 14.89 26.66
C TRP A 610 4.62 15.18 25.89
N ASN A 611 3.93 14.15 25.40
CA ASN A 611 2.70 14.31 24.63
C ASN A 611 1.41 14.24 25.50
N GLN A 612 1.54 13.83 26.77
CA GLN A 612 0.48 13.62 27.76
C GLN A 612 -0.55 12.54 27.37
N ASP A 613 -0.11 11.45 26.76
CA ASP A 613 -0.97 10.32 26.37
C ASP A 613 -1.04 9.20 27.43
N GLY A 614 -0.22 9.29 28.48
CA GLY A 614 -0.20 8.37 29.61
C GLY A 614 0.70 7.14 29.46
N ASP A 615 1.45 7.03 28.37
CA ASP A 615 2.57 6.11 28.25
C ASP A 615 3.93 6.83 28.19
N PHE A 616 5.01 6.08 27.93
CA PHE A 616 6.38 6.60 27.89
C PHE A 616 7.16 6.00 26.71
N ASP A 617 6.46 5.40 25.75
CA ASP A 617 7.05 4.56 24.71
C ASP A 617 7.44 5.35 23.45
N ASP A 618 7.06 6.62 23.40
CA ASP A 618 7.32 7.52 22.29
C ASP A 618 8.77 7.96 22.13
N ALA A 619 9.08 8.40 20.91
CA ALA A 619 10.38 8.95 20.56
C ALA A 619 10.65 10.25 21.34
N GLY A 620 11.76 10.29 22.08
CA GLY A 620 12.17 11.45 22.88
C GLY A 620 11.64 11.45 24.31
N GLU A 621 10.93 10.41 24.73
CA GLU A 621 10.40 10.29 26.10
C GLU A 621 11.28 9.46 27.02
N LYS A 622 12.29 8.79 26.46
CA LYS A 622 13.21 7.90 27.18
C LYS A 622 14.61 8.51 27.23
N TYR A 623 15.14 8.67 28.43
CA TYR A 623 16.48 9.22 28.68
C TYR A 623 17.32 8.21 29.44
N PHE A 624 18.58 8.07 29.01
CA PHE A 624 19.56 7.17 29.62
C PHE A 624 19.13 5.70 29.59
N THR A 625 18.49 5.24 28.51
CA THR A 625 17.96 3.87 28.37
C THR A 625 18.78 2.94 27.47
N THR A 626 19.84 3.44 26.83
CA THR A 626 20.68 2.66 25.90
C THR A 626 22.17 2.89 26.12
N VAL A 627 23.02 1.97 25.65
CA VAL A 627 24.48 2.22 25.57
C VAL A 627 24.77 3.08 24.32
N PRO A 628 25.58 4.16 24.43
CA PRO A 628 26.38 4.59 25.59
C PRO A 628 25.72 5.63 26.50
N THR A 629 24.42 5.93 26.33
CA THR A 629 23.72 7.03 27.01
C THR A 629 23.42 6.81 28.49
N PHE A 630 23.57 5.59 29.02
CA PHE A 630 23.35 5.32 30.44
C PHE A 630 24.19 6.22 31.36
N VAL A 631 23.54 6.77 32.39
CA VAL A 631 24.22 7.41 33.51
C VAL A 631 24.23 6.46 34.70
N LYS A 632 25.33 6.42 35.45
CA LYS A 632 25.52 5.48 36.55
C LYS A 632 26.36 6.04 37.68
N ILE A 633 26.17 5.49 38.87
CA ILE A 633 27.05 5.67 40.03
C ILE A 633 27.66 4.33 40.44
N GLN A 634 28.77 4.38 41.17
CA GLN A 634 29.44 3.20 41.73
C GLN A 634 29.84 3.48 43.18
N GLY A 635 29.58 2.52 44.07
CA GLY A 635 30.07 2.60 45.44
C GLY A 635 29.55 3.78 46.26
N SER A 636 28.37 4.29 45.93
CA SER A 636 27.76 5.44 46.62
C SER A 636 27.01 4.96 47.86
N ASN A 637 27.17 5.68 48.97
CA ASN A 637 26.34 5.52 50.16
C ASN A 637 25.07 6.37 50.11
N GLY A 638 24.79 7.02 48.97
CA GLY A 638 23.64 7.91 48.78
C GLY A 638 23.74 9.28 49.47
N VAL A 639 24.83 9.58 50.20
CA VAL A 639 24.98 10.84 50.97
C VAL A 639 26.20 11.66 50.53
N THR A 640 27.37 11.03 50.35
CA THR A 640 28.65 11.71 50.07
C THR A 640 29.28 11.31 48.74
N GLY A 641 28.59 10.47 47.94
CA GLY A 641 29.03 10.04 46.62
C GLY A 641 28.81 11.09 45.53
N THR A 642 29.59 11.02 44.44
CA THR A 642 29.39 11.86 43.25
C THR A 642 28.11 11.44 42.53
N PRO A 643 27.11 12.32 42.34
CA PRO A 643 25.89 11.99 41.62
C PRO A 643 26.16 11.64 40.15
N ALA A 644 25.29 10.80 39.58
CA ALA A 644 25.19 10.63 38.14
C ALA A 644 24.56 11.91 37.55
N THR A 645 25.17 12.47 36.51
CA THR A 645 24.68 13.69 35.86
C THR A 645 24.36 13.45 34.40
N GLY A 646 23.35 14.16 33.89
CA GLY A 646 22.92 14.10 32.50
C GLY A 646 22.20 15.37 32.08
N THR A 647 21.60 15.34 30.88
CA THR A 647 20.80 16.44 30.35
C THR A 647 19.49 15.89 29.81
N ILE A 648 18.39 16.56 30.17
CA ILE A 648 17.05 16.30 29.64
C ILE A 648 16.72 17.43 28.67
N SER A 649 16.61 17.11 27.40
CA SER A 649 16.19 18.03 26.35
C SER A 649 14.67 18.02 26.22
N VAL A 650 14.00 19.11 26.59
CA VAL A 650 12.53 19.20 26.47
C VAL A 650 12.16 19.41 24.99
N PRO A 651 11.34 18.55 24.37
CA PRO A 651 10.92 18.73 22.99
C PRO A 651 10.21 20.08 22.78
N SER A 652 10.41 20.71 21.62
CA SER A 652 9.67 21.92 21.25
C SER A 652 8.18 21.66 21.06
N THR A 653 7.81 20.40 20.80
CA THR A 653 6.44 19.91 20.62
C THR A 653 5.80 19.42 21.91
N ALA A 654 6.48 19.51 23.06
CA ALA A 654 5.92 19.04 24.33
C ALA A 654 4.63 19.79 24.68
N LYS A 655 3.60 19.05 25.08
CA LYS A 655 2.28 19.59 25.39
C LYS A 655 2.35 20.40 26.69
N LEU A 656 1.79 21.61 26.66
CA LEU A 656 1.79 22.51 27.81
C LEU A 656 0.98 21.93 28.98
N GLY A 657 1.37 22.25 30.20
CA GLY A 657 0.71 21.76 31.42
C GLY A 657 1.53 20.72 32.17
N ASN A 658 0.88 20.00 33.08
CA ASN A 658 1.52 18.99 33.90
C ASN A 658 1.75 17.71 33.08
N THR A 659 2.97 17.17 33.14
CA THR A 659 3.32 15.83 32.67
C THR A 659 4.03 15.03 33.78
N ARG A 660 3.98 13.70 33.68
CA ARG A 660 4.68 12.77 34.56
C ARG A 660 6.14 12.61 34.14
N MET A 661 7.04 12.73 35.11
CA MET A 661 8.42 12.24 35.00
C MET A 661 8.57 11.02 35.92
N ARG A 662 9.17 9.94 35.43
CA ARG A 662 9.50 8.74 36.19
C ARG A 662 11.01 8.50 36.18
N VAL A 663 11.60 8.35 37.35
CA VAL A 663 13.02 8.03 37.54
C VAL A 663 13.12 6.60 38.03
N LYS A 664 13.97 5.79 37.38
CA LYS A 664 14.24 4.41 37.77
C LYS A 664 15.72 4.25 38.05
N SER A 665 16.07 3.68 39.20
CA SER A 665 17.41 3.23 39.54
C SER A 665 17.41 1.71 39.68
N ALA A 666 18.47 1.05 39.21
CA ALA A 666 18.62 -0.39 39.39
C ALA A 666 20.08 -0.84 39.34
N PHE A 667 20.37 -1.89 40.09
CA PHE A 667 21.65 -2.57 40.08
C PHE A 667 21.87 -3.36 38.78
N TYR A 668 23.06 -3.20 38.19
CA TYR A 668 23.56 -4.03 37.08
C TYR A 668 25.08 -4.22 37.19
N ALA A 669 25.61 -5.20 36.44
CA ALA A 669 27.05 -5.35 36.25
C ALA A 669 27.67 -4.10 35.56
N SER A 670 29.00 -3.96 35.62
CA SER A 670 29.72 -2.77 35.14
C SER A 670 29.48 -2.43 33.66
N THR A 671 29.14 -3.42 32.83
CA THR A 671 28.81 -3.31 31.40
C THR A 671 27.41 -2.76 31.15
N GLY A 672 26.57 -2.67 32.17
CA GLY A 672 25.20 -2.17 32.09
C GLY A 672 24.22 -3.16 31.48
N PRO A 673 22.95 -2.74 31.31
CA PRO A 673 21.89 -3.64 30.88
C PRO A 673 21.98 -4.05 29.40
N SER A 674 22.78 -3.39 28.55
CA SER A 674 22.82 -3.62 27.08
C SER A 674 23.32 -4.99 26.64
N THR A 675 23.97 -5.75 27.53
CA THR A 675 24.43 -7.13 27.27
C THR A 675 23.48 -8.18 27.86
N ASP A 676 22.39 -7.76 28.50
CA ASP A 676 21.39 -8.64 29.07
C ASP A 676 20.33 -9.00 28.01
N PRO A 677 20.21 -10.30 27.62
CA PRO A 677 19.18 -10.74 26.68
C PRO A 677 17.73 -10.52 27.17
N ASN A 678 17.53 -10.06 28.42
CA ASN A 678 16.23 -9.78 29.03
C ASN A 678 16.03 -8.30 29.44
N LEU A 679 16.57 -7.32 28.70
CA LEU A 679 16.32 -5.87 28.88
C LEU A 679 14.82 -5.51 29.01
N THR A 680 14.29 -5.62 30.22
CA THR A 680 12.85 -5.43 30.50
C THR A 680 12.60 -4.35 31.56
N ASN A 681 13.64 -3.93 32.31
CA ASN A 681 13.50 -2.87 33.33
C ASN A 681 13.62 -1.47 32.72
N PHE A 682 14.71 -1.14 32.02
CA PHE A 682 14.88 0.21 31.45
C PHE A 682 14.35 0.37 30.02
N ALA A 683 13.78 -0.68 29.43
CA ALA A 683 13.14 -0.61 28.12
C ALA A 683 11.76 0.08 28.17
N ASN A 684 11.08 0.02 29.31
CA ASN A 684 9.70 0.48 29.47
C ASN A 684 9.50 1.11 30.86
N GLY A 685 8.82 2.26 30.92
CA GLY A 685 8.57 3.01 32.15
C GLY A 685 7.59 2.33 33.11
N CYS A 686 6.73 1.43 32.61
CA CYS A 686 5.69 0.72 33.35
C CYS A 686 6.13 -0.64 33.92
N SER A 687 7.11 -1.28 33.29
CA SER A 687 7.62 -2.61 33.66
C SER A 687 8.95 -2.52 34.38
N THR A 688 9.14 -3.28 35.45
CA THR A 688 10.37 -3.32 36.26
C THR A 688 10.97 -4.72 36.36
N VAL A 689 10.83 -5.51 35.29
CA VAL A 689 11.35 -6.88 35.25
C VAL A 689 12.87 -6.85 35.00
N GLY A 690 13.66 -7.68 35.70
CA GLY A 690 15.06 -7.93 35.34
C GLY A 690 16.15 -7.40 36.28
N SER A 691 15.85 -6.69 37.38
CA SER A 691 16.83 -6.43 38.45
C SER A 691 16.21 -6.68 39.83
N SER A 692 16.99 -7.24 40.75
CA SER A 692 16.54 -7.54 42.12
C SER A 692 16.70 -6.38 43.10
N TYR A 693 17.39 -5.30 42.69
CA TYR A 693 17.72 -4.17 43.56
C TYR A 693 17.58 -2.84 42.80
N GLY A 694 16.94 -1.86 43.44
CA GLY A 694 16.67 -0.55 42.86
C GLY A 694 15.44 0.13 43.44
N GLN A 695 15.01 1.22 42.80
CA GLN A 695 13.81 1.97 43.18
C GLN A 695 13.22 2.73 41.99
N VAL A 696 11.92 3.02 42.06
CA VAL A 696 11.20 3.89 41.11
C VAL A 696 10.58 5.07 41.83
N GLU A 697 10.73 6.27 41.28
CA GLU A 697 10.15 7.50 41.80
C GLU A 697 9.40 8.26 40.71
N ASP A 698 8.21 8.77 41.02
CA ASP A 698 7.41 9.61 40.11
C ASP A 698 7.37 11.06 40.56
N TYR A 699 7.48 11.99 39.62
CA TYR A 699 7.46 13.43 39.81
C TYR A 699 6.54 14.10 38.78
N THR A 700 6.27 15.40 38.97
CA THR A 700 5.52 16.20 37.98
C THR A 700 6.41 17.29 37.39
N LEU A 701 6.39 17.43 36.06
CA LEU A 701 6.95 18.58 35.35
C LEU A 701 5.82 19.43 34.79
N PHE A 702 5.86 20.74 35.04
CA PHE A 702 4.97 21.73 34.45
C PHE A 702 5.64 22.37 33.24
N VAL A 703 5.16 22.00 32.06
CA VAL A 703 5.67 22.46 30.77
C VAL A 703 5.04 23.79 30.40
N LYS A 704 5.89 24.80 30.13
CA LYS A 704 5.50 26.11 29.61
C LYS A 704 6.12 26.37 28.25
N ASP A 705 5.47 27.21 27.47
CA ASP A 705 6.04 27.70 26.22
C ASP A 705 7.22 28.65 26.52
N VAL A 706 8.33 28.45 25.82
CA VAL A 706 9.51 29.33 25.82
C VAL A 706 9.14 30.80 25.55
N THR A 707 8.08 31.08 24.78
CA THR A 707 7.63 32.46 24.46
C THR A 707 6.96 33.19 25.63
N THR A 708 6.44 32.45 26.62
CA THR A 708 5.80 33.01 27.82
C THR A 708 6.76 33.22 28.98
N ALA A 709 7.99 32.70 28.86
CA ALA A 709 9.06 33.00 29.79
C ALA A 709 9.67 34.35 29.43
N THR A 710 9.18 35.45 30.03
CA THR A 710 9.98 36.67 30.12
C THR A 710 11.24 36.32 30.91
N VAL A 711 12.30 36.03 30.18
CA VAL A 711 13.63 35.81 30.70
C VAL A 711 14.05 37.10 31.39
N ASN A 712 14.00 37.09 32.72
CA ASN A 712 14.65 38.06 33.58
C ASN A 712 16.17 37.80 33.50
N VAL A 713 16.78 38.05 32.33
CA VAL A 713 18.24 38.05 32.15
C VAL A 713 18.71 39.49 32.22
N ASP A 714 19.10 39.85 33.43
CA ASP A 714 19.79 41.08 33.76
C ASP A 714 21.27 41.01 33.33
N LYS A 715 21.54 40.88 32.03
CA LYS A 715 22.93 40.87 31.50
C LYS A 715 23.20 41.66 30.22
N ASN A 716 22.31 42.55 29.75
CA ASN A 716 22.64 43.53 28.68
C ASN A 716 21.77 44.81 28.74
N LYS A 717 21.66 45.43 29.93
CA LYS A 717 21.02 46.74 30.06
C LYS A 717 21.93 47.81 29.44
N VAL A 718 21.57 48.28 28.24
CA VAL A 718 22.11 49.53 27.70
C VAL A 718 21.76 50.65 28.67
N SER A 719 22.76 51.39 29.15
CA SER A 719 22.64 52.45 30.15
C SER A 719 23.18 53.78 29.61
N VAL A 720 22.78 54.89 30.24
CA VAL A 720 23.27 56.23 29.91
C VAL A 720 24.01 56.86 31.09
N TYR A 721 25.16 57.50 30.86
CA TYR A 721 25.99 58.09 31.91
C TYR A 721 26.85 59.29 31.43
N PRO A 722 27.19 60.25 32.30
CA PRO A 722 26.68 60.39 33.66
C PRO A 722 25.18 60.72 33.64
N ASN A 723 24.43 60.23 34.63
CA ASN A 723 23.03 60.58 34.79
C ASN A 723 22.79 60.88 36.28
N PRO A 724 22.65 62.15 36.70
CA PRO A 724 22.42 63.34 35.86
C PRO A 724 23.61 63.83 35.02
N PHE A 725 23.36 64.41 33.83
CA PHE A 725 24.36 64.96 32.89
C PHE A 725 24.31 66.49 32.80
N LYS A 726 25.33 67.10 32.19
CA LYS A 726 25.40 68.55 31.91
C LYS A 726 25.47 68.83 30.41
N ASP A 727 26.65 68.64 29.81
CA ASP A 727 26.89 68.95 28.40
C ASP A 727 26.92 67.71 27.50
N VAL A 728 27.35 66.57 28.05
CA VAL A 728 27.57 65.31 27.34
C VAL A 728 26.87 64.16 28.07
N LEU A 729 26.21 63.29 27.31
CA LEU A 729 25.58 62.06 27.79
C LEU A 729 26.10 60.86 26.98
N ASN A 730 26.69 59.87 27.64
CA ASN A 730 27.20 58.66 26.99
C ASN A 730 26.20 57.52 27.05
N ILE A 731 26.28 56.59 26.09
CA ILE A 731 25.52 55.34 26.04
C ILE A 731 26.52 54.17 26.12
N SER A 732 26.25 53.19 26.99
CA SER A 732 27.15 52.07 27.26
C SER A 732 27.42 51.16 26.05
N ASP A 733 26.46 51.05 25.12
CA ASP A 733 26.61 50.34 23.84
C ASP A 733 25.60 50.88 22.82
N VAL A 734 26.03 51.06 21.57
CA VAL A 734 25.18 51.50 20.44
C VAL A 734 25.09 50.46 19.32
N LYS A 735 25.59 49.24 19.54
CA LYS A 735 25.48 48.14 18.59
C LYS A 735 24.01 47.83 18.27
N GLY A 736 23.67 47.83 16.99
CA GLY A 736 22.30 47.59 16.50
C GLY A 736 21.32 48.75 16.70
N VAL A 737 21.79 49.92 17.16
CA VAL A 737 20.96 51.13 17.21
C VAL A 737 20.96 51.76 15.82
N LYS A 738 19.77 52.01 15.29
CA LYS A 738 19.51 52.68 14.01
C LYS A 738 19.44 54.20 14.14
N SER A 739 18.81 54.69 15.21
CA SER A 739 18.73 56.13 15.49
C SER A 739 18.43 56.42 16.96
N ILE A 740 18.83 57.59 17.43
CA ILE A 740 18.60 58.05 18.80
C ILE A 740 17.69 59.26 18.78
N THR A 741 16.65 59.25 19.62
CA THR A 741 15.76 60.40 19.81
C THR A 741 15.70 60.76 21.28
N ILE A 742 15.66 62.05 21.59
CA ILE A 742 15.49 62.57 22.95
C ILE A 742 14.16 63.30 23.00
N SER A 743 13.33 62.97 23.98
CA SER A 743 12.03 63.60 24.24
C SER A 743 11.97 64.23 25.64
N ASP A 744 11.23 65.33 25.78
CA ASP A 744 10.91 65.90 27.09
C ASP A 744 9.81 65.09 27.81
N VAL A 745 9.50 65.44 29.07
CA VAL A 745 8.50 64.73 29.89
C VAL A 745 7.07 64.72 29.32
N SER A 746 6.77 65.60 28.36
CA SER A 746 5.47 65.61 27.67
C SER A 746 5.42 64.64 26.48
N GLY A 747 6.52 63.93 26.21
CA GLY A 747 6.67 63.04 25.06
C GLY A 747 7.08 63.76 23.77
N ARG A 748 7.19 65.10 23.80
CA ARG A 748 7.63 65.88 22.64
C ARG A 748 9.11 65.63 22.36
N GLN A 749 9.40 65.18 21.15
CA GLN A 749 10.76 64.96 20.66
C GLN A 749 11.51 66.30 20.52
N VAL A 750 12.63 66.43 21.21
CA VAL A 750 13.47 67.63 21.23
C VAL A 750 14.74 67.49 20.41
N LYS A 751 15.22 66.26 20.16
CA LYS A 751 16.42 66.03 19.35
C LYS A 751 16.40 64.66 18.67
N THR A 752 17.02 64.57 17.50
CA THR A 752 17.30 63.30 16.78
C THR A 752 18.76 63.26 16.39
N MET A 753 19.40 62.12 16.59
CA MET A 753 20.82 61.94 16.36
C MET A 753 21.09 60.58 15.73
N LYS A 754 22.18 60.49 14.98
CA LYS A 754 22.74 59.22 14.53
C LYS A 754 23.28 58.43 15.74
N PRO A 755 23.37 57.10 15.65
CA PRO A 755 23.96 56.27 16.70
C PRO A 755 25.39 56.73 17.04
N SER A 756 25.62 57.08 18.30
CA SER A 756 26.93 57.49 18.83
C SER A 756 26.99 57.14 20.31
N THR A 757 28.12 56.63 20.78
CA THR A 757 28.35 56.33 22.20
C THR A 757 28.43 57.59 23.04
N GLU A 758 28.73 58.74 22.44
CA GLU A 758 28.79 60.04 23.09
C GLU A 758 27.80 61.01 22.42
N LEU A 759 26.88 61.59 23.22
CA LEU A 759 25.85 62.51 22.75
C LEU A 759 26.13 63.92 23.27
N GLN A 760 26.27 64.87 22.33
CA GLN A 760 26.46 66.29 22.62
C GLN A 760 25.08 66.97 22.79
N VAL A 761 24.74 67.29 24.03
CA VAL A 761 23.38 67.69 24.47
C VAL A 761 23.40 68.94 25.36
N SER A 762 24.42 69.78 25.22
CA SER A 762 24.60 71.05 25.95
C SER A 762 23.50 72.08 25.69
N ASP A 763 22.82 71.98 24.55
CA ASP A 763 21.71 72.83 24.10
C ASP A 763 20.37 72.52 24.80
N LEU A 764 20.22 71.36 25.43
CA LEU A 764 19.00 71.02 26.18
C LEU A 764 18.82 71.91 27.42
N LYS A 765 17.58 72.24 27.83
CA LYS A 765 17.34 72.94 29.11
C LYS A 765 17.46 71.97 30.29
N THR A 766 17.67 72.46 31.51
CA THR A 766 17.63 71.63 32.72
C THR A 766 16.27 70.95 32.86
N GLY A 767 16.25 69.65 33.18
CA GLY A 767 15.01 68.87 33.19
C GLY A 767 15.19 67.37 32.98
N LEU A 768 14.08 66.63 33.07
CA LEU A 768 14.02 65.19 32.82
C LEU A 768 13.75 64.94 31.33
N TYR A 769 14.50 64.01 30.75
CA TYR A 769 14.39 63.58 29.36
C TYR A 769 14.28 62.06 29.26
N ILE A 770 13.70 61.59 28.16
CA ILE A 770 13.69 60.19 27.76
C ILE A 770 14.54 60.05 26.50
N VAL A 771 15.58 59.23 26.57
CA VAL A 771 16.45 58.86 25.45
C VAL A 771 15.94 57.54 24.88
N ASN A 772 15.42 57.59 23.65
CA ASN A 772 14.89 56.45 22.92
C ASN A 772 15.90 55.99 21.86
N LEU A 773 16.36 54.76 21.98
CA LEU A 773 17.21 54.06 21.02
C LEU A 773 16.31 53.22 20.12
N HIS A 774 16.19 53.59 18.86
CA HIS A 774 15.48 52.81 17.86
C HIS A 774 16.45 51.79 17.28
N MET A 775 16.14 50.52 17.42
CA MET A 775 16.99 49.41 17.01
C MET A 775 16.74 49.05 15.53
N GLU A 776 17.70 48.37 14.90
CA GLU A 776 17.56 47.89 13.51
C GLU A 776 16.45 46.84 13.34
N ASP A 777 16.14 46.08 14.39
CA ASP A 777 15.04 45.09 14.43
C ASP A 777 13.64 45.70 14.62
N GLY A 778 13.54 47.03 14.70
CA GLY A 778 12.29 47.76 14.87
C GLY A 778 11.86 47.99 16.33
N THR A 779 12.58 47.45 17.31
CA THR A 779 12.30 47.70 18.74
C THR A 779 12.80 49.07 19.21
N ILE A 780 12.23 49.60 20.30
CA ILE A 780 12.65 50.87 20.91
C ILE A 780 13.04 50.66 22.37
N LYS A 781 14.28 51.00 22.74
CA LYS A 781 14.75 51.03 24.14
C LYS A 781 14.72 52.45 24.69
N SER A 782 13.99 52.67 25.78
CA SER A 782 13.80 54.00 26.39
C SER A 782 14.55 54.11 27.72
N ILE A 783 15.36 55.15 27.89
CA ILE A 783 16.19 55.37 29.09
C ILE A 783 15.97 56.80 29.62
N LYS A 784 15.68 56.94 30.92
CA LYS A 784 15.50 58.25 31.56
C LYS A 784 16.85 58.92 31.81
N ALA A 785 16.98 60.19 31.45
CA ALA A 785 18.18 61.01 31.68
C ALA A 785 17.81 62.38 32.27
N ILE A 786 18.55 62.85 33.27
CA ILE A 786 18.30 64.12 33.95
C ILE A 786 19.40 65.11 33.58
N LYS A 787 19.04 66.26 33.01
CA LYS A 787 19.98 67.36 32.77
C LYS A 787 20.01 68.32 33.96
N LYS A 788 21.19 68.57 34.49
CA LYS A 788 21.45 69.55 35.56
C LYS A 788 21.84 70.92 35.04
#